data_AF-A0AAU9XFH5-F1
#
_entry.id   AF-A0AAU9XFH5-F1
#
_cell.length_a   1.000
_cell.length_b   1.000
_cell.length_c   1.000
_cell.angle_alpha   90.00
_cell.angle_beta   90.00
_cell.angle_gamma   90.00
#
_symmetry.space_group_name_H-M   'P 1'
#
loop_
_entity.id
_entity.type
_entity.pdbx_description
1 polymer ?
#
loop_
_entity_poly.entity_id
_entity_poly.type
_entity_poly.pdbx_seq_one_letter_code
_entity_poly.pdbx_strand_id
1 'polypeptide(L)'
;MPLETLSKSYEAYEKAFQAFLDHSTARQSIVKCVQDGTKRALVAISSVCDKNKPFRMLGIGSGKGEMDVLMINSVAAHLKANETDVKPTIHSVVVEPSSFLLEKFKESASSMPTSLIALAEISFEWRQMTFQEYQRLIADDKSKPSLDFIHFIHSIYYMDAEDALRSCFRNYLGEKGAILCLVQTEASFFAKVQKKFKGKLTFGSEDMTIYTKEDLAAIAARSTGWSYDEITQEFSIDITKCFGEPSEESDLLLDFLTHQKNFRVTADQGLKDEVMDFFRESMVTDESGGKFLKAEMAAYEFSKLCKADVLEVLKHYPTLLPSQDKFVYNDGREVQLFNLEGTIPVLIRGVTYNIPVQLWLQERHPYVPPLVFVTPTSTMAIKPSPHVDTNGKVYLPYLHEWKHSSQGKSDLSTLLETLSGVFSLQPPVFSLMPDTMTQSQQIGNSRSNLLEVNSSIPRRAPTTEENIVLQRRLMTAEQQLRVKSEELGQQRTHFQAQLLEKEVEMSSVQRQLREISQQLADVQGQLQQRDQEANNLQNQVTALERQLRIKDQEVNELEISLSTTQQVLNENPRQQAHEWIISRDQIQLTDKCLGRGAWGSVVEGKYRGCVVAVKQIHEMILSPHNRRLFEREMNIASRCRHPCLLQFIGATNDEGSPLFVSELMESSLRALLEQQSLSSTEVSVISLDVALALNYLHLKEPSPIIHRDISSANVLLWRQANRWRGKLSDYGTANFMQQTMTVGPGAIIYSAPEAHTKSQTVKVDVYSFGVLLCEICIRELPDPDRRDQQVAMVTDRTHRGLIRRCIHQDPEVRPSMEDIIEELEQLV
;
A
#
# COMPACT_ATOMS: atom_id res chain seq x y z
N MET A 1 -28.93 6.50 8.00
CA MET A 1 -27.99 7.64 8.16
C MET A 1 -27.21 7.78 6.85
N PRO A 2 -26.54 8.90 6.54
CA PRO A 2 -25.59 8.89 5.42
C PRO A 2 -24.49 7.85 5.68
N LEU A 3 -23.94 7.28 4.62
CA LEU A 3 -22.72 6.48 4.71
C LEU A 3 -21.55 7.40 5.09
N GLU A 4 -20.78 7.02 6.11
CA GLU A 4 -19.55 7.70 6.49
C GLU A 4 -18.37 6.80 6.12
N THR A 5 -17.37 7.33 5.43
CA THR A 5 -16.17 6.56 5.12
C THR A 5 -15.44 6.14 6.40
N LEU A 6 -15.03 4.87 6.50
CA LEU A 6 -14.17 4.35 7.55
C LEU A 6 -12.90 5.20 7.76
N SER A 7 -12.24 5.62 6.67
CA SER A 7 -10.99 6.41 6.75
C SER A 7 -11.17 7.86 7.26
N LYS A 8 -12.40 8.33 7.48
CA LYS A 8 -12.66 9.65 8.13
C LYS A 8 -12.45 9.59 9.65
N SER A 9 -12.36 8.40 10.24
CA SER A 9 -12.01 8.19 11.64
C SER A 9 -10.86 7.19 11.76
N TYR A 10 -9.66 7.68 12.09
CA TYR A 10 -8.47 6.85 12.20
C TYR A 10 -8.63 5.72 13.23
N GLU A 11 -9.26 5.98 14.38
CA GLU A 11 -9.51 4.96 15.42
C GLU A 11 -10.44 3.85 14.92
N ALA A 12 -11.51 4.21 14.20
CA ALA A 12 -12.42 3.22 13.60
C ALA A 12 -11.71 2.39 12.53
N TYR A 13 -10.91 3.04 11.67
CA TYR A 13 -10.10 2.37 10.67
C TYR A 13 -9.08 1.41 11.30
N GLU A 14 -8.40 1.79 12.39
CA GLU A 14 -7.45 0.90 13.08
C GLU A 14 -8.13 -0.34 13.66
N LYS A 15 -9.29 -0.17 14.31
CA LYS A 15 -10.08 -1.29 14.86
C LYS A 15 -10.58 -2.24 13.77
N ALA A 16 -11.10 -1.68 12.68
CA ALA A 16 -11.58 -2.45 11.52
C ALA A 16 -10.43 -3.15 10.77
N PHE A 17 -9.27 -2.50 10.62
CA PHE A 17 -8.07 -3.10 10.05
C PHE A 17 -7.52 -4.22 10.92
N GLN A 18 -7.51 -4.07 12.24
CA GLN A 18 -7.09 -5.14 13.16
C GLN A 18 -8.05 -6.34 13.04
N ALA A 19 -9.37 -6.11 13.04
CA ALA A 19 -10.36 -7.19 12.81
C ALA A 19 -10.13 -7.90 11.46
N PHE A 20 -9.75 -7.18 10.40
CA PHE A 20 -9.34 -7.78 9.13
C PHE A 20 -8.03 -8.60 9.23
N LEU A 21 -7.02 -8.15 9.98
CA LEU A 21 -5.79 -8.91 10.18
C LEU A 21 -6.03 -10.18 11.01
N ASP A 22 -6.91 -10.12 12.02
CA ASP A 22 -7.25 -11.26 12.88
C ASP A 22 -8.07 -12.33 12.12
N HIS A 23 -8.80 -11.94 11.07
CA HIS A 23 -9.57 -12.82 10.20
C HIS A 23 -8.93 -13.04 8.82
N SER A 24 -7.62 -12.78 8.64
CA SER A 24 -6.96 -13.03 7.35
C SER A 24 -5.50 -13.49 7.46
N THR A 25 -5.03 -14.19 6.44
CA THR A 25 -3.60 -14.48 6.28
C THR A 25 -2.79 -13.29 5.75
N ALA A 26 -3.43 -12.12 5.57
CA ALA A 26 -2.84 -10.96 4.91
C ALA A 26 -1.53 -10.48 5.58
N ARG A 27 -1.46 -10.44 6.91
CA ARG A 27 -0.25 -10.02 7.65
C ARG A 27 0.98 -10.85 7.26
N GLN A 28 0.81 -12.16 7.08
CA GLN A 28 1.88 -13.08 6.72
C GLN A 28 2.34 -12.86 5.27
N SER A 29 1.38 -12.75 4.35
CA SER A 29 1.65 -12.51 2.92
C SER A 29 2.28 -11.13 2.67
N ILE A 30 1.87 -10.10 3.41
CA ILE A 30 2.46 -8.75 3.37
C ILE A 30 3.92 -8.80 3.85
N VAL A 31 4.20 -9.38 5.03
CA VAL A 31 5.58 -9.53 5.55
C VAL A 31 6.47 -10.24 4.53
N LYS A 32 5.96 -11.31 3.90
CA LYS A 32 6.69 -12.06 2.88
C LYS A 32 6.93 -11.26 1.59
N CYS A 33 5.91 -10.54 1.08
CA CYS A 33 6.09 -9.61 -0.05
C CYS A 33 7.18 -8.57 0.23
N VAL A 34 7.18 -7.97 1.42
CA VAL A 34 8.15 -6.95 1.83
C VAL A 34 9.56 -7.52 1.94
N GLN A 35 9.72 -8.69 2.56
CA GLN A 35 11.02 -9.38 2.71
C GLN A 35 11.59 -9.84 1.35
N ASP A 36 10.80 -10.56 0.55
CA ASP A 36 11.25 -11.03 -0.77
C ASP A 36 11.50 -9.86 -1.73
N GLY A 37 10.64 -8.83 -1.71
CA GLY A 37 10.74 -7.63 -2.55
C GLY A 37 11.98 -6.80 -2.24
N THR A 38 12.22 -6.51 -0.95
CA THR A 38 13.44 -5.80 -0.50
C THR A 38 14.70 -6.61 -0.83
N LYS A 39 14.66 -7.93 -0.67
CA LYS A 39 15.79 -8.81 -1.03
C LYS A 39 16.09 -8.80 -2.54
N ARG A 40 15.08 -8.89 -3.41
CA ARG A 40 15.28 -8.79 -4.87
C ARG A 40 15.78 -7.41 -5.28
N ALA A 41 15.18 -6.34 -4.74
CA ALA A 41 15.62 -4.97 -4.99
C ALA A 41 17.08 -4.75 -4.58
N LEU A 42 17.50 -5.22 -3.40
CA LEU A 42 18.90 -5.13 -2.93
C LEU A 42 19.89 -5.89 -3.83
N VAL A 43 19.48 -7.02 -4.42
CA VAL A 43 20.31 -7.72 -5.43
C VAL A 43 20.46 -6.86 -6.69
N ALA A 44 19.38 -6.26 -7.19
CA ALA A 44 19.42 -5.38 -8.37
C ALA A 44 20.28 -4.12 -8.15
N ILE A 45 20.17 -3.47 -6.99
CA ILE A 45 20.90 -2.23 -6.64
C ILE A 45 22.25 -2.50 -5.96
N SER A 46 22.71 -3.75 -5.90
CA SER A 46 23.96 -4.15 -5.23
C SER A 46 25.19 -3.37 -5.70
N SER A 47 25.20 -2.88 -6.95
CA SER A 47 26.27 -2.02 -7.51
C SER A 47 26.20 -0.54 -7.09
N VAL A 48 25.30 -0.17 -6.17
CA VAL A 48 25.09 1.18 -5.60
C VAL A 48 25.46 1.24 -4.12
N CYS A 49 25.53 0.09 -3.46
CA CYS A 49 25.84 -0.09 -2.03
C CYS A 49 27.31 0.28 -1.70
N ASP A 50 27.67 1.55 -1.89
CA ASP A 50 28.96 2.13 -1.53
C ASP A 50 29.10 2.11 -0.01
N LYS A 51 29.91 1.18 0.48
CA LYS A 51 30.11 0.89 1.90
C LYS A 51 30.66 2.06 2.71
N ASN A 52 31.13 3.13 2.05
CA ASN A 52 31.64 4.35 2.68
C ASN A 52 30.59 5.48 2.76
N LYS A 53 29.34 5.23 2.34
CA LYS A 53 28.23 6.20 2.39
C LYS A 53 27.05 5.64 3.17
N PRO A 54 26.24 6.48 3.84
CA PRO A 54 24.98 6.04 4.42
C PRO A 54 24.01 5.61 3.32
N PHE A 55 23.44 4.41 3.45
CA PHE A 55 22.37 3.92 2.57
C PHE A 55 21.07 4.66 2.89
N ARG A 56 20.45 5.30 1.90
CA ARG A 56 19.34 6.25 2.08
C ARG A 56 18.01 5.65 1.65
N MET A 57 17.10 5.57 2.62
CA MET A 57 15.73 5.07 2.48
C MET A 57 14.71 6.20 2.60
N LEU A 58 13.59 6.08 1.88
CA LEU A 58 12.40 6.90 2.09
C LEU A 58 11.16 6.02 2.22
N GLY A 59 10.56 6.03 3.42
CA GLY A 59 9.27 5.42 3.70
C GLY A 59 8.14 6.44 3.56
N ILE A 60 7.15 6.08 2.75
CA ILE A 60 5.99 6.92 2.45
C ILE A 60 4.74 6.21 2.99
N GLY A 61 4.09 6.82 3.99
CA GLY A 61 3.01 6.21 4.77
C GLY A 61 3.44 4.87 5.38
N SER A 62 4.48 4.92 6.22
CA SER A 62 5.02 3.79 6.96
C SER A 62 4.09 3.28 8.07
N GLY A 63 3.07 4.06 8.45
CA GLY A 63 2.22 3.75 9.58
C GLY A 63 3.02 3.58 10.88
N LYS A 64 2.81 2.46 11.58
CA LYS A 64 3.55 2.12 12.82
C LYS A 64 4.99 1.66 12.57
N GLY A 65 5.43 1.55 11.31
CA GLY A 65 6.81 1.22 10.93
C GLY A 65 7.24 -0.23 11.09
N GLU A 66 6.31 -1.17 11.34
CA GLU A 66 6.63 -2.61 11.43
C GLU A 66 7.35 -3.12 10.17
N MET A 67 6.88 -2.69 9.00
CA MET A 67 7.44 -3.09 7.70
C MET A 67 8.78 -2.40 7.43
N ASP A 68 8.92 -1.12 7.79
CA ASP A 68 10.16 -0.36 7.70
C ASP A 68 11.29 -1.02 8.51
N VAL A 69 11.02 -1.46 9.74
CA VAL A 69 12.02 -2.17 10.57
C VAL A 69 12.41 -3.51 9.95
N LEU A 70 11.47 -4.26 9.33
CA LEU A 70 11.78 -5.49 8.59
C LEU A 70 12.66 -5.23 7.35
N MET A 71 12.43 -4.13 6.64
CA MET A 71 13.25 -3.73 5.49
C MET A 71 14.63 -3.24 5.92
N ILE A 72 14.72 -2.37 6.93
CA ILE A 72 15.99 -1.89 7.51
C ILE A 72 16.83 -3.08 7.99
N ASN A 73 16.21 -4.12 8.58
CA ASN A 73 16.90 -5.36 8.93
C ASN A 73 17.42 -6.14 7.71
N SER A 74 16.63 -6.20 6.64
CA SER A 74 17.03 -6.86 5.38
C SER A 74 18.18 -6.11 4.68
N VAL A 75 18.14 -4.77 4.69
CA VAL A 75 19.20 -3.87 4.22
C VAL A 75 20.47 -4.05 5.06
N ALA A 76 20.37 -3.98 6.39
CA ALA A 76 21.50 -4.12 7.31
C ALA A 76 22.20 -5.48 7.14
N ALA A 77 21.44 -6.57 7.03
CA ALA A 77 21.98 -7.90 6.76
C ALA A 77 22.68 -7.99 5.39
N HIS A 78 22.08 -7.42 4.33
CA HIS A 78 22.69 -7.41 3.00
C HIS A 78 23.98 -6.58 2.96
N LEU A 79 24.00 -5.40 3.58
CA LEU A 79 25.20 -4.56 3.66
C LEU A 79 26.33 -5.25 4.46
N LYS A 80 26.01 -5.88 5.59
CA LYS A 80 27.02 -6.54 6.44
C LYS A 80 27.54 -7.87 5.87
N ALA A 81 26.74 -8.59 5.08
CA ALA A 81 27.15 -9.85 4.44
C ALA A 81 28.28 -9.67 3.41
N ASN A 82 28.47 -8.46 2.86
CA ASN A 82 29.49 -8.16 1.86
C ASN A 82 30.87 -7.83 2.47
N GLU A 83 31.28 -8.50 3.55
CA GLU A 83 32.61 -8.44 4.20
C GLU A 83 33.26 -7.05 4.34
N THR A 84 32.98 -6.36 5.45
CA THR A 84 33.80 -5.25 5.98
C THR A 84 33.81 -5.24 7.50
N ASP A 85 34.94 -4.87 8.11
CA ASP A 85 35.02 -4.58 9.56
C ASP A 85 34.16 -3.36 9.95
N VAL A 86 34.11 -2.35 9.08
CA VAL A 86 33.27 -1.16 9.27
C VAL A 86 31.78 -1.55 9.36
N LYS A 87 31.07 -0.90 10.28
CA LYS A 87 29.63 -1.04 10.49
C LYS A 87 28.87 -0.13 9.51
N PRO A 88 27.96 -0.64 8.68
CA PRO A 88 27.24 0.18 7.70
C PRO A 88 26.27 1.15 8.36
N THR A 89 26.10 2.33 7.76
CA THR A 89 25.11 3.34 8.19
C THR A 89 23.88 3.31 7.29
N ILE A 90 22.69 3.38 7.88
CA ILE A 90 21.39 3.50 7.22
C ILE A 90 20.71 4.78 7.68
N HIS A 91 20.10 5.50 6.76
CA HIS A 91 19.36 6.72 7.03
C HIS A 91 17.97 6.66 6.39
N SER A 92 16.92 6.61 7.19
CA SER A 92 15.54 6.48 6.74
C SER A 92 14.75 7.77 6.95
N VAL A 93 14.31 8.39 5.85
CA VAL A 93 13.32 9.48 5.92
C VAL A 93 11.93 8.87 6.00
N VAL A 94 11.11 9.31 6.94
CA VAL A 94 9.77 8.77 7.20
C VAL A 94 8.74 9.86 7.01
N VAL A 95 7.89 9.72 5.99
CA VAL A 95 6.82 10.68 5.64
C VAL A 95 5.47 10.08 5.99
N GLU A 96 4.86 10.58 7.06
CA GLU A 96 3.61 10.06 7.63
C GLU A 96 2.78 11.23 8.19
N PRO A 97 1.61 11.57 7.60
CA PRO A 97 0.81 12.71 8.07
C PRO A 97 0.20 12.53 9.46
N SER A 98 -0.04 11.29 9.90
CA SER A 98 -0.64 11.01 11.22
C SER A 98 0.40 11.09 12.34
N SER A 99 0.25 12.07 13.23
CA SER A 99 1.08 12.20 14.45
C SER A 99 1.05 10.93 15.28
N PHE A 100 -0.12 10.31 15.47
CA PHE A 100 -0.27 9.08 16.26
C PHE A 100 0.51 7.91 15.67
N LEU A 101 0.45 7.69 14.35
CA LEU A 101 1.23 6.65 13.68
C LEU A 101 2.73 6.94 13.79
N LEU A 102 3.13 8.19 13.60
CA LEU A 102 4.52 8.62 13.68
C LEU A 102 5.12 8.46 15.09
N GLU A 103 4.37 8.72 16.16
CA GLU A 103 4.80 8.41 17.53
C GLU A 103 4.90 6.89 17.76
N LYS A 104 3.94 6.09 17.26
CA LYS A 104 3.99 4.62 17.36
C LYS A 104 5.17 4.03 16.57
N PHE A 105 5.60 4.66 15.49
CA PHE A 105 6.85 4.31 14.80
C PHE A 105 8.07 4.75 15.62
N LYS A 106 8.11 5.95 16.21
CA LYS A 106 9.21 6.35 17.11
C LYS A 106 9.40 5.36 18.28
N GLU A 107 8.31 4.92 18.92
CA GLU A 107 8.33 3.85 19.94
C GLU A 107 8.96 2.55 19.39
N SER A 108 8.55 2.13 18.19
CA SER A 108 9.05 0.92 17.52
C SER A 108 10.53 1.04 17.09
N ALA A 109 10.96 2.24 16.70
CA ALA A 109 12.35 2.53 16.35
C ALA A 109 13.26 2.56 17.59
N SER A 110 12.79 3.14 18.70
CA SER A 110 13.50 3.11 19.99
C SER A 110 13.57 1.72 20.63
N SER A 111 12.71 0.78 20.23
CA SER A 111 12.67 -0.60 20.71
C SER A 111 13.18 -1.65 19.71
N MET A 112 13.91 -1.23 18.67
CA MET A 112 14.46 -2.14 17.66
C MET A 112 15.35 -3.26 18.27
N PRO A 113 15.35 -4.47 17.69
CA PRO A 113 16.12 -5.59 18.21
C PRO A 113 17.62 -5.31 18.33
N THR A 114 18.25 -5.75 19.42
CA THR A 114 19.70 -5.57 19.65
C THR A 114 20.55 -6.22 18.55
N SER A 115 20.05 -7.29 17.91
CA SER A 115 20.66 -7.91 16.73
C SER A 115 20.73 -6.96 15.53
N LEU A 116 19.69 -6.15 15.28
CA LEU A 116 19.66 -5.15 14.22
C LEU A 116 20.60 -3.98 14.55
N ILE A 117 20.56 -3.50 15.79
CA ILE A 117 21.44 -2.42 16.28
C ILE A 117 22.93 -2.84 16.24
N ALA A 118 23.22 -4.14 16.32
CA ALA A 118 24.57 -4.67 16.12
C ALA A 118 24.99 -4.71 14.63
N LEU A 119 24.07 -4.94 13.70
CA LEU A 119 24.36 -5.05 12.26
C LEU A 119 24.64 -3.70 11.59
N ALA A 120 23.89 -2.64 11.93
CA ALA A 120 24.00 -1.32 11.29
C ALA A 120 23.85 -0.16 12.28
N GLU A 121 24.33 1.02 11.90
CA GLU A 121 23.98 2.29 12.55
C GLU A 121 22.78 2.88 11.83
N ILE A 122 21.69 3.13 12.56
CA ILE A 122 20.40 3.51 11.95
C ILE A 122 20.02 4.89 12.45
N SER A 123 19.65 5.77 11.53
CA SER A 123 19.18 7.13 11.80
C SER A 123 17.86 7.40 11.07
N PHE A 124 17.01 8.23 11.66
CA PHE A 124 15.68 8.56 11.12
C PHE A 124 15.51 10.07 10.94
N GLU A 125 14.84 10.47 9.86
CA GLU A 125 14.34 11.83 9.65
C GLU A 125 12.81 11.79 9.63
N TRP A 126 12.18 12.30 10.68
CA TRP A 126 10.72 12.25 10.85
C TRP A 126 10.04 13.46 10.18
N ARG A 127 9.11 13.21 9.25
CA ARG A 127 8.37 14.23 8.50
C ARG A 127 6.87 14.02 8.67
N GLN A 128 6.27 14.72 9.65
CA GLN A 128 4.82 14.71 9.84
C GLN A 128 4.12 15.57 8.79
N MET A 129 3.85 14.98 7.63
CA MET A 129 3.22 15.64 6.48
C MET A 129 2.76 14.61 5.44
N THR A 130 1.89 15.00 4.51
CA THR A 130 1.59 14.19 3.34
C THR A 130 2.80 14.09 2.40
N PHE A 131 2.84 13.06 1.55
CA PHE A 131 3.88 12.98 0.52
C PHE A 131 3.85 14.18 -0.43
N GLN A 132 2.67 14.73 -0.72
CA GLN A 132 2.50 15.90 -1.59
C GLN A 132 3.09 17.18 -0.98
N GLU A 133 3.05 17.32 0.35
CA GLU A 133 3.70 18.41 1.07
C GLU A 133 5.21 18.20 1.15
N TYR A 134 5.68 16.97 1.42
CA TYR A 134 7.10 16.62 1.35
C TYR A 134 7.68 16.92 -0.05
N GLN A 135 6.97 16.54 -1.11
CA GLN A 135 7.29 16.84 -2.51
C GLN A 135 7.30 18.35 -2.86
N ARG A 136 6.70 19.22 -2.04
CA ARG A 136 6.79 20.69 -2.16
C ARG A 136 7.99 21.20 -1.36
N LEU A 137 8.11 20.79 -0.10
CA LEU A 137 9.18 21.17 0.82
C LEU A 137 10.59 20.94 0.24
N ILE A 138 10.78 19.83 -0.46
CA ILE A 138 12.08 19.43 -1.05
C ILE A 138 12.16 19.68 -2.57
N ALA A 139 11.23 20.44 -3.15
CA ALA A 139 11.18 20.66 -4.60
C ALA A 139 12.44 21.38 -5.11
N ASP A 140 12.78 22.50 -4.48
CA ASP A 140 13.87 23.40 -4.91
C ASP A 140 15.22 23.08 -4.26
N ASP A 141 15.26 22.17 -3.28
CA ASP A 141 16.52 21.71 -2.67
C ASP A 141 17.30 20.86 -3.68
N LYS A 142 18.36 21.46 -4.25
CA LYS A 142 19.32 20.79 -5.13
C LYS A 142 20.54 20.23 -4.38
N SER A 143 20.62 20.42 -3.07
CA SER A 143 21.67 19.89 -2.20
C SER A 143 21.28 18.59 -1.49
N LYS A 144 19.99 18.24 -1.48
CA LYS A 144 19.49 16.95 -0.99
C LYS A 144 20.25 15.78 -1.65
N PRO A 145 20.69 14.78 -0.88
CA PRO A 145 21.31 13.59 -1.42
C PRO A 145 20.28 12.68 -2.12
N SER A 146 20.72 11.95 -3.14
CA SER A 146 19.94 10.89 -3.77
C SER A 146 19.59 9.77 -2.79
N LEU A 147 18.46 9.10 -3.05
CA LEU A 147 17.99 7.94 -2.30
C LEU A 147 18.33 6.65 -3.06
N ASP A 148 18.69 5.62 -2.30
CA ASP A 148 19.00 4.28 -2.84
C ASP A 148 17.74 3.40 -2.90
N PHE A 149 16.81 3.61 -1.97
CA PHE A 149 15.59 2.81 -1.84
C PHE A 149 14.39 3.65 -1.40
N ILE A 150 13.24 3.48 -2.07
CA ILE A 150 11.98 4.17 -1.74
C ILE A 150 10.87 3.12 -1.61
N HIS A 151 9.95 3.26 -0.65
CA HIS A 151 8.84 2.31 -0.53
C HIS A 151 7.47 2.94 -0.26
N PHE A 152 6.46 2.34 -0.90
CA PHE A 152 5.04 2.64 -0.73
C PHE A 152 4.32 1.36 -0.28
N ILE A 153 4.09 1.21 1.04
CA ILE A 153 3.53 -0.04 1.61
C ILE A 153 2.07 0.11 2.04
N HIS A 154 1.69 1.24 2.66
CA HIS A 154 0.29 1.51 3.05
C HIS A 154 -0.31 2.75 2.36
N SER A 155 0.38 3.33 1.38
CA SER A 155 0.22 4.76 1.03
C SER A 155 -0.18 5.08 -0.41
N ILE A 156 0.14 4.23 -1.39
CA ILE A 156 -0.03 4.56 -2.82
C ILE A 156 -1.51 4.73 -3.24
N TYR A 157 -2.44 4.23 -2.43
CA TYR A 157 -3.88 4.39 -2.57
C TYR A 157 -4.39 5.78 -2.13
N TYR A 158 -3.54 6.58 -1.48
CA TYR A 158 -3.86 7.89 -0.88
C TYR A 158 -3.26 9.08 -1.65
N MET A 159 -2.73 8.84 -2.85
CA MET A 159 -2.10 9.85 -3.72
C MET A 159 -2.17 9.41 -5.18
N ASP A 160 -1.91 10.31 -6.13
CA ASP A 160 -1.73 9.90 -7.53
C ASP A 160 -0.46 9.06 -7.67
N ALA A 161 -0.61 7.80 -8.09
CA ALA A 161 0.49 6.85 -8.22
C ALA A 161 1.44 7.19 -9.39
N GLU A 162 0.94 7.77 -10.48
CA GLU A 162 1.79 8.13 -11.61
C GLU A 162 2.67 9.33 -11.26
N ASP A 163 2.11 10.40 -10.71
CA ASP A 163 2.85 11.58 -10.28
C ASP A 163 3.79 11.26 -9.09
N ALA A 164 3.37 10.41 -8.16
CA ALA A 164 4.24 9.97 -7.06
C ALA A 164 5.46 9.20 -7.58
N LEU A 165 5.25 8.15 -8.40
CA LEU A 165 6.34 7.33 -8.94
C LEU A 165 7.22 8.13 -9.91
N ARG A 166 6.64 8.96 -10.78
CA ARG A 166 7.40 9.83 -11.69
C ARG A 166 8.25 10.83 -10.94
N SER A 167 7.74 11.40 -9.84
CA SER A 167 8.53 12.29 -8.99
C SER A 167 9.66 11.54 -8.27
N CYS A 168 9.42 10.33 -7.76
CA CYS A 168 10.45 9.50 -7.16
C CYS A 168 11.59 9.16 -8.13
N PHE A 169 11.27 8.58 -9.30
CA PHE A 169 12.26 8.21 -10.32
C PHE A 169 13.02 9.40 -10.92
N ARG A 170 12.43 10.61 -10.96
CA ARG A 170 13.08 11.80 -11.55
C ARG A 170 13.84 12.67 -10.54
N ASN A 171 13.34 12.78 -9.30
CA ASN A 171 13.76 13.83 -8.36
C ASN A 171 14.40 13.33 -7.07
N TYR A 172 14.25 12.04 -6.73
CA TYR A 172 14.67 11.48 -5.44
C TYR A 172 15.57 10.24 -5.56
N LEU A 173 15.26 9.34 -6.48
CA LEU A 173 16.01 8.10 -6.67
C LEU A 173 17.36 8.37 -7.37
N GLY A 174 18.44 7.74 -6.91
CA GLY A 174 19.70 7.70 -7.66
C GLY A 174 19.59 6.89 -8.95
N GLU A 175 20.56 7.05 -9.87
CA GLU A 175 20.57 6.45 -11.23
C GLU A 175 20.35 4.92 -11.29
N LYS A 176 20.51 4.24 -10.16
CA LYS A 176 20.43 2.79 -9.98
C LYS A 176 19.67 2.38 -8.72
N GLY A 177 18.93 3.30 -8.07
CA GLY A 177 18.13 2.96 -6.89
C GLY A 177 16.90 2.12 -7.24
N ALA A 178 16.16 1.65 -6.23
CA ALA A 178 14.94 0.88 -6.41
C ALA A 178 13.72 1.50 -5.69
N ILE A 179 12.53 1.23 -6.24
CA ILE A 179 11.24 1.54 -5.59
C ILE A 179 10.49 0.23 -5.34
N LEU A 180 9.99 0.03 -4.11
CA LEU A 180 9.11 -1.09 -3.75
C LEU A 180 7.68 -0.58 -3.53
N CYS A 181 6.72 -1.13 -4.25
CA CYS A 181 5.29 -0.80 -4.12
C CYS A 181 4.48 -2.04 -3.76
N LEU A 182 3.67 -1.95 -2.69
CA LEU A 182 2.76 -3.02 -2.29
C LEU A 182 1.35 -2.72 -2.78
N VAL A 183 1.01 -3.24 -3.96
CA VAL A 183 -0.30 -3.07 -4.62
C VAL A 183 -1.05 -4.40 -4.75
N GLN A 184 -2.37 -4.32 -4.84
CA GLN A 184 -3.24 -5.47 -5.17
C GLN A 184 -3.38 -5.63 -6.69
N THR A 185 -3.83 -6.78 -7.19
CA THR A 185 -4.14 -6.98 -8.62
C THR A 185 -5.59 -6.63 -8.95
N GLU A 186 -5.94 -6.38 -10.22
CA GLU A 186 -7.33 -6.25 -10.70
C GLU A 186 -8.22 -7.45 -10.30
N ALA A 187 -7.63 -8.64 -10.13
CA ALA A 187 -8.33 -9.86 -9.74
C ALA A 187 -8.65 -9.94 -8.23
N SER A 188 -8.10 -9.02 -7.41
CA SER A 188 -8.30 -9.02 -5.96
C SER A 188 -9.75 -8.75 -5.57
N PHE A 189 -10.11 -9.12 -4.33
CA PHE A 189 -11.40 -8.79 -3.77
C PHE A 189 -11.66 -7.28 -3.74
N PHE A 190 -10.77 -6.47 -3.17
CA PHE A 190 -11.00 -5.03 -3.01
C PHE A 190 -11.05 -4.29 -4.35
N ALA A 191 -10.26 -4.69 -5.35
CA ALA A 191 -10.36 -4.15 -6.71
C ALA A 191 -11.73 -4.46 -7.34
N LYS A 192 -12.22 -5.70 -7.21
CA LYS A 192 -13.56 -6.10 -7.65
C LYS A 192 -14.68 -5.35 -6.90
N VAL A 193 -14.57 -5.17 -5.58
CA VAL A 193 -15.52 -4.39 -4.76
C VAL A 193 -15.56 -2.95 -5.26
N GLN A 194 -14.42 -2.26 -5.34
CA GLN A 194 -14.33 -0.86 -5.78
C GLN A 194 -14.92 -0.68 -7.19
N LYS A 195 -14.74 -1.68 -8.07
CA LYS A 195 -15.26 -1.69 -9.45
C LYS A 195 -16.78 -1.96 -9.51
N LYS A 196 -17.33 -2.89 -8.70
CA LYS A 196 -18.78 -3.21 -8.66
C LYS A 196 -19.59 -2.11 -7.95
N PHE A 197 -19.04 -1.52 -6.88
CA PHE A 197 -19.75 -0.57 -6.02
C PHE A 197 -19.31 0.89 -6.19
N LYS A 198 -18.66 1.24 -7.31
CA LYS A 198 -18.24 2.62 -7.61
C LYS A 198 -19.43 3.57 -7.57
N GLY A 199 -19.38 4.57 -6.68
CA GLY A 199 -20.46 5.54 -6.47
C GLY A 199 -21.58 5.06 -5.52
N LYS A 200 -21.54 3.81 -5.03
CA LYS A 200 -22.41 3.29 -3.96
C LYS A 200 -21.67 3.18 -2.61
N LEU A 201 -20.39 2.80 -2.66
CA LEU A 201 -19.49 2.72 -1.52
C LEU A 201 -18.31 3.67 -1.73
N THR A 202 -17.84 4.30 -0.65
CA THR A 202 -16.76 5.30 -0.67
C THR A 202 -15.46 4.66 -0.18
N PHE A 203 -14.51 4.39 -1.07
CA PHE A 203 -13.24 3.74 -0.72
C PHE A 203 -12.18 4.74 -0.24
N GLY A 204 -12.55 5.55 0.75
CA GLY A 204 -11.69 6.59 1.32
C GLY A 204 -12.28 8.00 1.29
N SER A 205 -11.44 9.01 1.10
CA SER A 205 -11.94 10.33 0.66
C SER A 205 -12.52 10.22 -0.74
N GLU A 206 -13.38 11.15 -1.11
CA GLU A 206 -14.23 11.08 -2.31
C GLU A 206 -13.45 11.06 -3.65
N ASP A 207 -12.13 11.29 -3.60
CA ASP A 207 -11.22 11.30 -4.76
C ASP A 207 -10.25 10.08 -4.81
N MET A 208 -10.34 9.12 -3.86
CA MET A 208 -9.39 7.99 -3.79
C MET A 208 -9.62 6.91 -4.87
N THR A 209 -8.51 6.40 -5.43
CA THR A 209 -8.50 5.25 -6.34
C THR A 209 -7.52 4.19 -5.83
N ILE A 210 -7.98 2.94 -5.72
CA ILE A 210 -7.11 1.80 -5.41
C ILE A 210 -6.32 1.45 -6.67
N TYR A 211 -5.07 1.92 -6.78
CA TYR A 211 -4.19 1.54 -7.87
C TYR A 211 -3.79 0.06 -7.78
N THR A 212 -3.88 -0.63 -8.93
CA THR A 212 -3.54 -2.04 -9.05
C THR A 212 -2.11 -2.26 -9.56
N LYS A 213 -1.64 -3.52 -9.46
CA LYS A 213 -0.42 -4.01 -10.10
C LYS A 213 -0.44 -3.79 -11.61
N GLU A 214 -1.61 -3.94 -12.23
CA GLU A 214 -1.82 -3.70 -13.66
C GLU A 214 -1.72 -2.21 -14.01
N ASP A 215 -2.26 -1.31 -13.16
CA ASP A 215 -2.09 0.14 -13.32
C ASP A 215 -0.61 0.55 -13.20
N LEU A 216 0.10 0.02 -12.21
CA LEU A 216 1.53 0.30 -12.01
C LEU A 216 2.41 -0.26 -13.15
N ALA A 217 2.11 -1.45 -13.64
CA ALA A 217 2.76 -2.01 -14.83
C ALA A 217 2.49 -1.13 -16.06
N ALA A 218 1.26 -0.61 -16.22
CA ALA A 218 0.92 0.33 -17.28
C ALA A 218 1.61 1.69 -17.12
N ILE A 219 1.87 2.17 -15.89
CA ILE A 219 2.66 3.39 -15.60
C ILE A 219 4.14 3.16 -15.98
N ALA A 220 4.70 2.00 -15.64
CA ALA A 220 6.07 1.63 -16.00
C ALA A 220 6.24 1.47 -17.52
N ALA A 221 5.31 0.80 -18.20
CA ALA A 221 5.35 0.60 -19.65
C ALA A 221 5.29 1.93 -20.44
N ARG A 222 4.60 2.96 -19.92
CA ARG A 222 4.59 4.33 -20.47
C ARG A 222 5.69 5.23 -19.91
N SER A 223 6.76 4.66 -19.35
CA SER A 223 7.87 5.39 -18.75
C SER A 223 9.22 4.92 -19.31
N THR A 224 9.82 5.77 -20.14
CA THR A 224 11.11 5.52 -20.79
C THR A 224 12.21 5.20 -19.77
N GLY A 225 12.81 4.02 -19.91
CA GLY A 225 13.94 3.57 -19.09
C GLY A 225 13.56 2.91 -17.75
N TRP A 226 12.27 2.74 -17.44
CA TRP A 226 11.87 1.99 -16.24
C TRP A 226 11.95 0.48 -16.51
N SER A 227 12.38 -0.26 -15.50
CA SER A 227 12.25 -1.72 -15.44
C SER A 227 11.63 -2.09 -14.10
N TYR A 228 10.87 -3.18 -14.07
CA TYR A 228 10.23 -3.68 -12.86
C TYR A 228 10.32 -5.21 -12.81
N ASP A 229 10.16 -5.73 -11.61
CA ASP A 229 10.01 -7.15 -11.31
C ASP A 229 8.78 -7.30 -10.40
N GLU A 230 8.16 -8.47 -10.39
CA GLU A 230 6.90 -8.71 -9.67
C GLU A 230 6.98 -9.89 -8.69
N ILE A 231 6.33 -9.70 -7.54
CA ILE A 231 6.17 -10.69 -6.49
C ILE A 231 4.71 -10.65 -6.06
N THR A 232 4.02 -11.77 -6.26
CA THR A 232 2.65 -11.95 -5.79
C THR A 232 2.69 -12.92 -4.60
N GLN A 233 2.00 -12.56 -3.52
CA GLN A 233 1.66 -13.49 -2.44
C GLN A 233 0.14 -13.43 -2.26
N GLU A 234 -0.51 -14.59 -2.31
CA GLU A 234 -1.95 -14.69 -2.07
C GLU A 234 -2.26 -14.60 -0.58
N PHE A 235 -3.48 -14.17 -0.24
CA PHE A 235 -4.03 -14.28 1.09
C PHE A 235 -5.51 -14.64 1.03
N SER A 236 -6.04 -15.08 2.17
CA SER A 236 -7.45 -15.41 2.35
C SER A 236 -8.02 -14.62 3.52
N ILE A 237 -9.31 -14.30 3.46
CA ILE A 237 -10.07 -13.60 4.49
C ILE A 237 -11.22 -14.52 4.89
N ASP A 238 -11.32 -14.88 6.17
CA ASP A 238 -12.50 -15.54 6.73
C ASP A 238 -13.61 -14.51 6.93
N ILE A 239 -14.71 -14.67 6.18
CA ILE A 239 -15.91 -13.83 6.29
C ILE A 239 -17.10 -14.60 6.85
N THR A 240 -16.88 -15.75 7.48
CA THR A 240 -17.93 -16.60 8.07
C THR A 240 -18.81 -15.81 9.05
N LYS A 241 -18.18 -14.99 9.90
CA LYS A 241 -18.87 -14.14 10.89
C LYS A 241 -19.76 -13.07 10.26
N CYS A 242 -19.43 -12.54 9.08
CA CYS A 242 -20.26 -11.52 8.41
C CYS A 242 -21.68 -12.04 8.07
N PHE A 243 -21.82 -13.36 7.87
CA PHE A 243 -23.09 -14.05 7.62
C PHE A 243 -23.76 -14.62 8.88
N GLY A 244 -23.19 -14.39 10.07
CA GLY A 244 -23.75 -14.83 11.36
C GLY A 244 -24.69 -13.79 11.99
N GLU A 245 -24.95 -13.97 13.29
CA GLU A 245 -25.55 -12.91 14.11
C GLU A 245 -24.56 -11.72 14.24
N PRO A 246 -25.02 -10.46 14.25
CA PRO A 246 -24.12 -9.30 14.37
C PRO A 246 -23.34 -9.29 15.69
N SER A 247 -22.01 -9.30 15.58
CA SER A 247 -21.06 -9.02 16.65
C SER A 247 -20.15 -7.85 16.28
N GLU A 248 -19.52 -7.22 17.29
CA GLU A 248 -18.54 -6.14 17.10
C GLU A 248 -17.42 -6.56 16.11
N GLU A 249 -16.88 -7.77 16.24
CA GLU A 249 -15.90 -8.31 15.30
C GLU A 249 -16.45 -8.43 13.87
N SER A 250 -17.70 -8.89 13.72
CA SER A 250 -18.33 -9.09 12.41
C SER A 250 -18.62 -7.76 11.71
N ASP A 251 -18.89 -6.71 12.48
CA ASP A 251 -19.23 -5.38 11.99
C ASP A 251 -17.96 -4.59 11.69
N LEU A 252 -16.92 -4.67 12.53
CA LEU A 252 -15.59 -4.13 12.24
C LEU A 252 -14.97 -4.75 10.97
N LEU A 253 -15.15 -6.06 10.77
CA LEU A 253 -14.71 -6.74 9.55
C LEU A 253 -15.52 -6.30 8.32
N LEU A 254 -16.85 -6.17 8.45
CA LEU A 254 -17.71 -5.73 7.35
C LEU A 254 -17.49 -4.24 6.99
N ASP A 255 -17.22 -3.40 7.98
CA ASP A 255 -16.79 -2.01 7.82
C ASP A 255 -15.48 -1.94 7.02
N PHE A 256 -14.49 -2.78 7.35
CA PHE A 256 -13.24 -2.83 6.58
C PHE A 256 -13.47 -3.27 5.13
N LEU A 257 -14.21 -4.37 4.92
CA LEU A 257 -14.46 -4.93 3.58
C LEU A 257 -15.30 -4.01 2.67
N THR A 258 -16.09 -3.09 3.25
CA THR A 258 -16.89 -2.09 2.52
C THR A 258 -16.27 -0.69 2.53
N HIS A 259 -15.21 -0.46 3.32
CA HIS A 259 -14.64 0.86 3.66
C HIS A 259 -15.64 1.87 4.26
N GLN A 260 -16.81 1.43 4.73
CA GLN A 260 -17.79 2.30 5.39
C GLN A 260 -17.78 2.08 6.90
N LYS A 261 -18.14 3.11 7.66
CA LYS A 261 -18.24 3.08 9.11
C LYS A 261 -19.66 2.74 9.54
N ASN A 262 -19.79 1.77 10.45
CA ASN A 262 -21.03 1.14 10.89
C ASN A 262 -21.94 0.67 9.74
N PHE A 263 -21.38 0.02 8.70
CA PHE A 263 -22.08 -0.33 7.45
C PHE A 263 -23.42 -1.04 7.68
N ARG A 264 -23.47 -2.01 8.61
CA ARG A 264 -24.70 -2.76 8.94
C ARG A 264 -25.81 -1.86 9.49
N VAL A 265 -25.47 -0.70 10.05
CA VAL A 265 -26.41 0.32 10.58
C VAL A 265 -26.66 1.44 9.57
N THR A 266 -25.64 1.91 8.84
CA THR A 266 -25.71 3.12 8.01
C THR A 266 -26.30 2.90 6.63
N ALA A 267 -25.98 1.78 5.96
CA ALA A 267 -26.50 1.46 4.63
C ALA A 267 -28.02 1.20 4.61
N ASP A 268 -28.65 1.39 3.45
CA ASP A 268 -30.01 0.91 3.20
C ASP A 268 -30.03 -0.62 2.98
N GLN A 269 -31.24 -1.20 2.91
CA GLN A 269 -31.37 -2.65 2.79
C GLN A 269 -30.97 -3.18 1.41
N GLY A 270 -31.23 -2.44 0.33
CA GLY A 270 -30.88 -2.85 -1.04
C GLY A 270 -29.36 -2.91 -1.23
N LEU A 271 -28.64 -1.91 -0.74
CA LEU A 271 -27.17 -1.92 -0.75
C LEU A 271 -26.58 -3.04 0.13
N LYS A 272 -27.17 -3.33 1.29
CA LYS A 272 -26.75 -4.47 2.14
C LYS A 272 -26.93 -5.80 1.41
N ASP A 273 -28.09 -6.02 0.80
CA ASP A 273 -28.37 -7.27 0.08
C ASP A 273 -27.44 -7.43 -1.13
N GLU A 274 -27.21 -6.36 -1.91
CA GLU A 274 -26.28 -6.36 -3.06
C GLU A 274 -24.81 -6.63 -2.66
N VAL A 275 -24.35 -6.06 -1.53
CA VAL A 275 -23.01 -6.33 -0.97
C VAL A 275 -22.90 -7.77 -0.48
N MET A 276 -23.89 -8.26 0.28
CA MET A 276 -23.87 -9.63 0.81
C MET A 276 -24.04 -10.68 -0.30
N ASP A 277 -24.74 -10.37 -1.39
CA ASP A 277 -24.77 -11.19 -2.60
C ASP A 277 -23.42 -11.17 -3.33
N PHE A 278 -22.75 -10.02 -3.45
CA PHE A 278 -21.39 -10.00 -3.99
C PHE A 278 -20.40 -10.83 -3.15
N PHE A 279 -20.57 -10.85 -1.82
CA PHE A 279 -19.76 -11.69 -0.94
C PHE A 279 -20.08 -13.18 -1.17
N ARG A 280 -21.36 -13.55 -1.40
CA ARG A 280 -21.77 -14.90 -1.80
C ARG A 280 -21.21 -15.30 -3.19
N GLU A 281 -21.17 -14.39 -4.15
CA GLU A 281 -20.57 -14.58 -5.48
C GLU A 281 -19.04 -14.78 -5.42
N SER A 282 -18.37 -14.19 -4.42
CA SER A 282 -16.90 -14.09 -4.33
C SER A 282 -16.25 -15.04 -3.33
N MET A 283 -17.02 -15.72 -2.48
CA MET A 283 -16.51 -16.62 -1.44
C MET A 283 -16.38 -18.08 -1.93
N VAL A 284 -15.46 -18.80 -1.29
CA VAL A 284 -15.38 -20.27 -1.33
C VAL A 284 -15.78 -20.79 0.05
N THR A 285 -16.59 -21.85 0.09
CA THR A 285 -16.92 -22.55 1.35
C THR A 285 -16.03 -23.78 1.50
N ASP A 286 -15.47 -24.00 2.70
CA ASP A 286 -14.65 -25.18 3.00
C ASP A 286 -15.49 -26.35 3.55
N GLU A 287 -14.84 -27.49 3.82
CA GLU A 287 -15.48 -28.70 4.35
C GLU A 287 -16.12 -28.53 5.74
N SER A 288 -15.73 -27.50 6.50
CA SER A 288 -16.30 -27.17 7.81
C SER A 288 -17.49 -26.21 7.73
N GLY A 289 -17.76 -25.64 6.54
CA GLY A 289 -18.75 -24.58 6.33
C GLY A 289 -18.21 -23.16 6.51
N GLY A 290 -16.90 -23.00 6.73
CA GLY A 290 -16.22 -21.71 6.77
C GLY A 290 -16.19 -21.04 5.39
N LYS A 291 -16.36 -19.71 5.35
CA LYS A 291 -16.59 -18.92 4.14
C LYS A 291 -15.44 -17.96 3.92
N PHE A 292 -14.62 -18.21 2.90
CA PHE A 292 -13.38 -17.50 2.66
C PHE A 292 -13.40 -16.72 1.35
N LEU A 293 -13.03 -15.45 1.41
CA LEU A 293 -12.59 -14.72 0.23
C LEU A 293 -11.15 -15.15 -0.07
N LYS A 294 -10.90 -15.69 -1.26
CA LYS A 294 -9.57 -16.03 -1.76
C LYS A 294 -9.30 -15.26 -3.05
N ALA A 295 -8.03 -15.06 -3.39
CA ALA A 295 -7.68 -14.77 -4.77
C ALA A 295 -8.16 -15.96 -5.64
N GLU A 296 -8.87 -15.66 -6.73
CA GLU A 296 -9.14 -16.67 -7.75
C GLU A 296 -7.87 -16.95 -8.58
N MET A 297 -7.94 -17.89 -9.52
CA MET A 297 -6.86 -18.36 -10.40
C MET A 297 -6.30 -17.28 -11.35
N ALA A 298 -5.78 -16.17 -10.81
CA ALA A 298 -5.44 -14.95 -11.51
C ALA A 298 -4.20 -15.06 -12.39
N ALA A 299 -3.32 -16.04 -12.10
CA ALA A 299 -2.17 -16.38 -12.94
C ALA A 299 -2.55 -17.04 -14.29
N TYR A 300 -3.83 -17.37 -14.50
CA TYR A 300 -4.30 -18.05 -15.71
C TYR A 300 -4.92 -17.06 -16.69
N GLU A 301 -4.31 -16.93 -17.87
CA GLU A 301 -4.74 -16.03 -18.96
C GLU A 301 -6.21 -16.24 -19.36
N PHE A 302 -6.71 -17.46 -19.15
CA PHE A 302 -8.09 -17.87 -19.45
C PHE A 302 -8.82 -18.43 -18.22
N SER A 303 -8.54 -17.89 -17.03
CA SER A 303 -9.06 -18.31 -15.72
C SER A 303 -10.53 -18.74 -15.69
N LYS A 304 -11.44 -17.99 -16.32
CA LYS A 304 -12.88 -18.34 -16.40
C LYS A 304 -13.15 -19.65 -17.16
N LEU A 305 -12.42 -19.92 -18.24
CA LEU A 305 -12.54 -21.16 -19.01
C LEU A 305 -11.87 -22.32 -18.28
N CYS A 306 -10.70 -22.08 -17.68
CA CYS A 306 -9.99 -23.05 -16.84
C CYS A 306 -10.87 -23.52 -15.66
N LYS A 307 -11.48 -22.57 -14.92
CA LYS A 307 -12.42 -22.84 -13.82
C LYS A 307 -13.66 -23.63 -14.29
N ALA A 308 -14.14 -23.40 -15.51
CA ALA A 308 -15.28 -24.13 -16.07
C ALA A 308 -14.94 -25.59 -16.44
N ASP A 309 -13.78 -25.84 -17.06
CA ASP A 309 -13.31 -27.19 -17.41
C ASP A 309 -13.08 -28.03 -16.14
N VAL A 310 -12.40 -27.44 -15.13
CA VAL A 310 -12.21 -28.04 -13.79
C VAL A 310 -13.54 -28.36 -13.11
N LEU A 311 -14.49 -27.42 -13.06
CA LEU A 311 -15.78 -27.66 -12.42
C LEU A 311 -16.66 -28.69 -13.15
N GLU A 312 -16.42 -28.96 -14.44
CA GLU A 312 -17.10 -30.05 -15.16
C GLU A 312 -16.50 -31.41 -14.81
N VAL A 313 -15.17 -31.49 -14.68
CA VAL A 313 -14.46 -32.70 -14.19
C VAL A 313 -14.91 -33.09 -12.78
N LEU A 314 -14.94 -32.13 -11.85
CA LEU A 314 -15.20 -32.42 -10.43
C LEU A 314 -16.62 -32.99 -10.17
N LYS A 315 -17.58 -32.76 -11.07
CA LYS A 315 -18.91 -33.42 -11.02
C LYS A 315 -18.85 -34.92 -11.29
N HIS A 316 -17.91 -35.34 -12.13
CA HIS A 316 -17.78 -36.72 -12.63
C HIS A 316 -16.69 -37.50 -11.88
N TYR A 317 -15.66 -36.80 -11.39
CA TYR A 317 -14.51 -37.34 -10.66
C TYR A 317 -14.31 -36.62 -9.32
N PRO A 318 -15.23 -36.76 -8.35
CA PRO A 318 -15.16 -36.09 -7.04
C PRO A 318 -14.00 -36.58 -6.16
N THR A 319 -13.30 -37.63 -6.58
CA THR A 319 -12.05 -38.14 -5.98
C THR A 319 -10.80 -37.43 -6.48
N LEU A 320 -10.92 -36.41 -7.34
CA LEU A 320 -9.85 -35.46 -7.66
C LEU A 320 -10.06 -34.20 -6.81
N LEU A 321 -9.02 -33.80 -6.08
CA LEU A 321 -9.02 -32.60 -5.24
C LEU A 321 -8.24 -31.48 -5.92
N PRO A 322 -8.78 -30.25 -5.96
CA PRO A 322 -8.06 -29.08 -6.49
C PRO A 322 -7.07 -28.51 -5.47
N SER A 323 -5.83 -28.31 -5.91
CA SER A 323 -4.75 -27.68 -5.15
C SER A 323 -3.93 -26.73 -6.04
N GLN A 324 -2.94 -26.06 -5.45
CA GLN A 324 -2.06 -25.15 -6.17
C GLN A 324 -0.65 -25.26 -5.58
N ASP A 325 0.28 -25.73 -6.39
CA ASP A 325 1.61 -26.15 -5.98
C ASP A 325 2.70 -25.65 -6.91
N LYS A 326 3.93 -25.67 -6.40
CA LYS A 326 5.11 -25.38 -7.21
C LYS A 326 5.45 -26.58 -8.11
N PHE A 327 5.20 -26.44 -9.40
CA PHE A 327 5.75 -27.32 -10.42
C PHE A 327 7.19 -26.91 -10.78
N VAL A 328 8.05 -27.89 -11.06
CA VAL A 328 9.44 -27.67 -11.50
C VAL A 328 9.62 -28.29 -12.89
N TYR A 329 9.94 -27.46 -13.88
CA TYR A 329 10.21 -27.87 -15.25
C TYR A 329 11.62 -28.47 -15.38
N ASN A 330 11.83 -29.28 -16.44
CA ASN A 330 13.11 -29.98 -16.69
C ASN A 330 14.32 -29.03 -16.94
N ASP A 331 14.08 -27.75 -17.18
CA ASP A 331 15.09 -26.68 -17.32
C ASP A 331 15.45 -26.01 -15.98
N GLY A 332 14.79 -26.40 -14.88
CA GLY A 332 14.93 -25.79 -13.56
C GLY A 332 14.00 -24.61 -13.30
N ARG A 333 13.11 -24.22 -14.24
CA ARG A 333 12.10 -23.18 -14.01
C ARG A 333 11.07 -23.68 -13.00
N GLU A 334 10.89 -22.94 -11.91
CA GLU A 334 9.82 -23.16 -10.93
C GLU A 334 8.60 -22.28 -11.28
N VAL A 335 7.38 -22.84 -11.24
CA VAL A 335 6.13 -22.10 -11.48
C VAL A 335 5.05 -22.59 -10.53
N GLN A 336 4.27 -21.68 -9.95
CA GLN A 336 3.04 -22.03 -9.22
C GLN A 336 1.93 -22.37 -10.21
N LEU A 337 1.44 -23.61 -10.17
CA LEU A 337 0.42 -24.14 -11.07
C LEU A 337 -0.72 -24.78 -10.27
N PHE A 338 -1.93 -24.64 -10.78
CA PHE A 338 -3.11 -25.31 -10.26
C PHE A 338 -3.07 -26.78 -10.70
N ASN A 339 -3.30 -27.71 -9.77
CA ASN A 339 -3.30 -29.13 -10.02
C ASN A 339 -4.61 -29.78 -9.54
N LEU A 340 -4.98 -30.89 -10.19
CA LEU A 340 -5.98 -31.83 -9.70
C LEU A 340 -5.27 -33.11 -9.30
N GLU A 341 -5.23 -33.41 -8.01
CA GLU A 341 -4.62 -34.65 -7.48
C GLU A 341 -5.68 -35.56 -6.87
N GLY A 342 -5.58 -36.86 -7.14
CA GLY A 342 -6.46 -37.83 -6.52
C GLY A 342 -6.48 -39.15 -7.26
N THR A 343 -7.65 -39.77 -7.40
CA THR A 343 -7.79 -41.04 -8.11
C THR A 343 -8.89 -41.02 -9.17
N ILE A 344 -8.68 -41.78 -10.26
CA ILE A 344 -9.70 -42.06 -11.29
C ILE A 344 -10.11 -43.54 -11.29
N PRO A 345 -11.40 -43.86 -11.47
CA PRO A 345 -11.86 -45.24 -11.61
C PRO A 345 -11.48 -45.81 -12.97
N VAL A 346 -10.84 -46.99 -12.96
CA VAL A 346 -10.38 -47.73 -14.14
C VAL A 346 -10.82 -49.18 -14.05
N LEU A 347 -11.62 -49.63 -15.02
CA LEU A 347 -12.17 -51.00 -15.05
C LEU A 347 -11.15 -51.99 -15.64
N ILE A 348 -10.40 -52.69 -14.80
CA ILE A 348 -9.40 -53.67 -15.22
C ILE A 348 -9.98 -55.08 -15.00
N ARG A 349 -10.18 -55.83 -16.09
CA ARG A 349 -10.68 -57.22 -16.08
C ARG A 349 -11.99 -57.43 -15.29
N GLY A 350 -12.87 -56.43 -15.26
CA GLY A 350 -14.15 -56.48 -14.55
C GLY A 350 -14.12 -55.99 -13.09
N VAL A 351 -12.97 -55.56 -12.58
CA VAL A 351 -12.84 -54.91 -11.27
C VAL A 351 -12.42 -53.45 -11.46
N THR A 352 -13.10 -52.52 -10.78
CA THR A 352 -12.74 -51.10 -10.81
C THR A 352 -11.60 -50.83 -9.82
N TYR A 353 -10.48 -50.32 -10.32
CA TYR A 353 -9.35 -49.86 -9.52
C TYR A 353 -9.30 -48.33 -9.55
N ASN A 354 -9.04 -47.72 -8.39
CA ASN A 354 -8.87 -46.27 -8.28
C ASN A 354 -7.39 -45.95 -8.50
N ILE A 355 -7.02 -45.55 -9.72
CA ILE A 355 -5.65 -45.28 -10.13
C ILE A 355 -5.28 -43.84 -9.74
N PRO A 356 -4.20 -43.62 -8.97
CA PRO A 356 -3.80 -42.29 -8.55
C PRO A 356 -3.16 -41.50 -9.70
N VAL A 357 -3.63 -40.27 -9.89
CA VAL A 357 -3.20 -39.35 -10.96
C VAL A 357 -3.10 -37.92 -10.44
N GLN A 358 -2.24 -37.14 -11.09
CA GLN A 358 -2.04 -35.73 -10.84
C GLN A 358 -2.04 -34.98 -12.19
N LEU A 359 -2.95 -34.04 -12.38
CA LEU A 359 -3.09 -33.23 -13.59
C LEU A 359 -2.70 -31.79 -13.29
N TRP A 360 -1.54 -31.37 -13.75
CA TRP A 360 -1.08 -29.99 -13.64
C TRP A 360 -1.62 -29.18 -14.82
N LEU A 361 -2.42 -28.17 -14.52
CA LEU A 361 -2.86 -27.21 -15.54
C LEU A 361 -1.69 -26.26 -15.84
N GLN A 362 -1.64 -25.71 -17.05
CA GLN A 362 -0.65 -24.71 -17.44
C GLN A 362 -1.31 -23.34 -17.55
N GLU A 363 -0.54 -22.26 -17.42
CA GLU A 363 -0.96 -20.84 -17.36
C GLU A 363 -1.97 -20.41 -18.48
N ARG A 364 -2.01 -21.14 -19.61
CA ARG A 364 -2.88 -20.90 -20.78
C ARG A 364 -4.02 -21.92 -20.97
N HIS A 365 -4.24 -22.83 -20.02
CA HIS A 365 -5.31 -23.82 -20.08
C HIS A 365 -6.69 -23.11 -20.15
N PRO A 366 -7.65 -23.55 -21.00
CA PRO A 366 -7.67 -24.81 -21.76
C PRO A 366 -7.03 -24.78 -23.16
N TYR A 367 -6.39 -23.69 -23.60
CA TYR A 367 -5.76 -23.62 -24.93
C TYR A 367 -4.45 -24.43 -25.05
N VAL A 368 -3.91 -24.89 -23.93
CA VAL A 368 -2.79 -25.86 -23.86
C VAL A 368 -3.18 -27.08 -23.01
N PRO A 369 -2.66 -28.27 -23.33
CA PRO A 369 -2.95 -29.49 -22.58
C PRO A 369 -2.37 -29.44 -21.15
N PRO A 370 -2.96 -30.14 -20.18
CA PRO A 370 -2.36 -30.34 -18.87
C PRO A 370 -1.13 -31.27 -18.95
N LEU A 371 -0.25 -31.20 -17.95
CA LEU A 371 0.79 -32.20 -17.73
C LEU A 371 0.24 -33.26 -16.78
N VAL A 372 0.06 -34.49 -17.28
CA VAL A 372 -0.56 -35.59 -16.53
C VAL A 372 0.52 -36.55 -16.03
N PHE A 373 0.40 -36.96 -14.77
CA PHE A 373 1.26 -37.94 -14.11
C PHE A 373 0.42 -39.01 -13.39
N VAL A 374 0.97 -40.21 -13.27
CA VAL A 374 0.48 -41.29 -12.40
C VAL A 374 1.32 -41.29 -11.13
N THR A 375 0.68 -41.10 -9.98
CA THR A 375 1.32 -40.86 -8.68
C THR A 375 1.19 -42.07 -7.76
N PRO A 376 2.08 -43.09 -7.86
CA PRO A 376 1.94 -44.33 -7.09
C PRO A 376 1.98 -44.06 -5.57
N THR A 377 1.05 -44.67 -4.84
CA THR A 377 1.12 -44.71 -3.36
C THR A 377 2.31 -45.54 -2.88
N SER A 378 2.68 -45.46 -1.60
CA SER A 378 3.77 -46.22 -0.98
C SER A 378 3.68 -47.76 -1.10
N THR A 379 2.53 -48.31 -1.50
CA THR A 379 2.30 -49.74 -1.75
C THR A 379 2.23 -50.11 -3.24
N MET A 380 2.57 -49.18 -4.13
CA MET A 380 2.53 -49.34 -5.59
C MET A 380 3.88 -48.96 -6.23
N ALA A 381 4.12 -49.48 -7.44
CA ALA A 381 5.19 -49.01 -8.33
C ALA A 381 4.64 -48.76 -9.73
N ILE A 382 5.22 -47.78 -10.43
CA ILE A 382 4.92 -47.48 -11.84
C ILE A 382 5.34 -48.65 -12.73
N LYS A 383 4.51 -48.92 -13.73
CA LYS A 383 4.77 -49.89 -14.80
C LYS A 383 4.96 -49.13 -16.12
N PRO A 384 6.21 -48.90 -16.55
CA PRO A 384 6.47 -48.16 -17.79
C PRO A 384 5.81 -48.81 -19.01
N SER A 385 5.30 -47.97 -19.90
CA SER A 385 4.55 -48.35 -21.11
C SER A 385 4.75 -47.30 -22.21
N PRO A 386 4.28 -47.52 -23.44
CA PRO A 386 4.25 -46.47 -24.48
C PRO A 386 3.43 -45.22 -24.09
N HIS A 387 2.63 -45.30 -23.03
CA HIS A 387 1.76 -44.23 -22.55
C HIS A 387 2.19 -43.63 -21.20
N VAL A 388 3.13 -44.24 -20.46
CA VAL A 388 3.56 -43.77 -19.14
C VAL A 388 5.06 -44.04 -18.97
N ASP A 389 5.86 -43.01 -18.73
CA ASP A 389 7.30 -43.14 -18.52
C ASP A 389 7.68 -43.60 -17.11
N THR A 390 8.99 -43.79 -16.85
CA THR A 390 9.51 -44.24 -15.55
C THR A 390 9.25 -43.27 -14.40
N ASN A 391 8.95 -42.01 -14.70
CA ASN A 391 8.63 -40.96 -13.72
C ASN A 391 7.10 -40.80 -13.55
N GLY A 392 6.32 -41.69 -14.17
CA GLY A 392 4.85 -41.65 -14.14
C GLY A 392 4.23 -40.65 -15.12
N LYS A 393 5.01 -39.91 -15.91
CA LYS A 393 4.46 -38.90 -16.82
C LYS A 393 3.76 -39.58 -18.00
N VAL A 394 2.58 -39.07 -18.34
CA VAL A 394 1.67 -39.72 -19.29
C VAL A 394 1.75 -39.08 -20.69
N TYR A 395 1.75 -39.93 -21.72
CA TYR A 395 1.84 -39.59 -23.14
C TYR A 395 0.69 -40.24 -23.90
N LEU A 396 -0.30 -39.42 -24.31
CA LEU A 396 -1.46 -39.85 -25.08
C LEU A 396 -1.55 -39.08 -26.40
N PRO A 397 -2.03 -39.69 -27.51
CA PRO A 397 -2.32 -38.96 -28.74
C PRO A 397 -3.23 -37.76 -28.51
N TYR A 398 -4.24 -37.88 -27.65
CA TYR A 398 -5.16 -36.81 -27.28
C TYR A 398 -4.49 -35.61 -26.58
N LEU A 399 -3.37 -35.81 -25.86
CA LEU A 399 -2.56 -34.72 -25.30
C LEU A 399 -1.68 -34.05 -26.36
N HIS A 400 -1.23 -34.79 -27.38
CA HIS A 400 -0.44 -34.26 -28.50
C HIS A 400 -1.30 -33.54 -29.56
N GLU A 401 -2.55 -33.96 -29.73
CA GLU A 401 -3.50 -33.41 -30.70
C GLU A 401 -4.45 -32.34 -30.10
N TRP A 402 -4.21 -31.98 -28.84
CA TRP A 402 -5.05 -31.08 -28.04
C TRP A 402 -5.37 -29.75 -28.74
N LYS A 403 -6.66 -29.47 -28.96
CA LYS A 403 -7.16 -28.28 -29.66
C LYS A 403 -8.41 -27.76 -28.97
N HIS A 404 -8.33 -26.57 -28.38
CA HIS A 404 -9.48 -25.87 -27.82
C HIS A 404 -9.81 -24.66 -28.71
N SER A 405 -10.84 -24.78 -29.55
CA SER A 405 -11.12 -23.83 -30.64
C SER A 405 -12.59 -23.88 -31.09
N SER A 406 -12.99 -22.93 -31.95
CA SER A 406 -14.31 -22.93 -32.60
C SER A 406 -14.53 -24.07 -33.62
N GLN A 407 -13.49 -24.83 -33.97
CA GLN A 407 -13.54 -25.96 -34.91
C GLN A 407 -13.33 -27.33 -34.23
N GLY A 408 -13.15 -27.36 -32.91
CA GLY A 408 -12.92 -28.57 -32.13
C GLY A 408 -12.54 -28.22 -30.69
N LYS A 409 -13.13 -28.95 -29.73
CA LYS A 409 -12.98 -28.73 -28.29
C LYS A 409 -12.33 -29.96 -27.65
N SER A 410 -11.06 -29.83 -27.26
CA SER A 410 -10.46 -30.66 -26.22
C SER A 410 -10.82 -30.10 -24.84
N ASP A 411 -11.21 -30.99 -23.94
CA ASP A 411 -11.47 -30.72 -22.52
C ASP A 411 -10.89 -31.82 -21.61
N LEU A 412 -10.87 -31.56 -20.30
CA LEU A 412 -10.32 -32.45 -19.28
C LEU A 412 -11.21 -33.69 -19.03
N SER A 413 -12.53 -33.59 -19.21
CA SER A 413 -13.42 -34.75 -19.05
C SER A 413 -13.10 -35.84 -20.08
N THR A 414 -12.99 -35.48 -21.37
CA THR A 414 -12.63 -36.41 -22.44
C THR A 414 -11.21 -36.97 -22.26
N LEU A 415 -10.30 -36.20 -21.65
CA LEU A 415 -8.96 -36.67 -21.28
C LEU A 415 -9.02 -37.78 -20.23
N LEU A 416 -9.82 -37.61 -19.16
CA LEU A 416 -9.96 -38.59 -18.08
C LEU A 416 -10.67 -39.87 -18.54
N GLU A 417 -11.66 -39.77 -19.42
CA GLU A 417 -12.26 -40.92 -20.11
C GLU A 417 -11.21 -41.67 -20.95
N THR A 418 -10.40 -40.95 -21.73
CA THR A 418 -9.32 -41.53 -22.55
C THR A 418 -8.24 -42.21 -21.69
N LEU A 419 -7.86 -41.59 -20.56
CA LEU A 419 -6.93 -42.16 -19.57
C LEU A 419 -7.48 -43.47 -18.99
N SER A 420 -8.72 -43.48 -18.51
CA SER A 420 -9.37 -44.70 -17.99
C SER A 420 -9.49 -45.78 -19.07
N GLY A 421 -9.78 -45.41 -20.33
CA GLY A 421 -9.79 -46.33 -21.46
C GLY A 421 -8.41 -46.99 -21.69
N VAL A 422 -7.34 -46.20 -21.76
CA VAL A 422 -5.97 -46.72 -21.97
C VAL A 422 -5.50 -47.56 -20.78
N PHE A 423 -5.72 -47.09 -19.55
CA PHE A 423 -5.32 -47.81 -18.33
C PHE A 423 -6.11 -49.11 -18.09
N SER A 424 -7.32 -49.25 -18.64
CA SER A 424 -8.06 -50.52 -18.61
C SER A 424 -7.35 -51.65 -19.39
N LEU A 425 -6.66 -51.28 -20.47
CA LEU A 425 -5.90 -52.20 -21.34
C LEU A 425 -4.45 -52.35 -20.87
N GLN A 426 -3.83 -51.26 -20.41
CA GLN A 426 -2.45 -51.21 -19.94
C GLN A 426 -2.37 -50.53 -18.56
N PRO A 427 -2.59 -51.28 -17.46
CA PRO A 427 -2.53 -50.73 -16.11
C PRO A 427 -1.16 -50.10 -15.81
N PRO A 428 -1.11 -48.82 -15.38
CA PRO A 428 0.14 -48.06 -15.26
C PRO A 428 0.89 -48.28 -13.94
N VAL A 429 0.31 -49.06 -13.01
CA VAL A 429 0.88 -49.40 -11.70
C VAL A 429 0.67 -50.87 -11.37
N PHE A 430 1.48 -51.38 -10.44
CA PHE A 430 1.30 -52.69 -9.80
C PHE A 430 1.56 -52.60 -8.29
N SER A 431 1.02 -53.55 -7.51
CA SER A 431 1.19 -53.57 -6.05
C SER A 431 2.53 -54.20 -5.64
N LEU A 432 3.07 -53.72 -4.51
CA LEU A 432 4.30 -54.21 -3.87
C LEU A 432 4.04 -55.18 -2.70
N MET A 433 2.78 -55.48 -2.36
CA MET A 433 2.40 -56.39 -1.27
C MET A 433 2.41 -57.87 -1.71
N PRO A 434 3.12 -58.78 -1.01
CA PRO A 434 2.95 -60.22 -1.15
C PRO A 434 1.85 -60.78 -0.22
N ASP A 435 1.15 -61.83 -0.67
CA ASP A 435 0.17 -62.55 0.16
C ASP A 435 0.83 -63.37 1.29
N THR A 436 0.49 -63.11 2.56
CA THR A 436 0.20 -64.16 3.59
C THR A 436 -0.30 -63.58 4.92
N MET A 437 -1.09 -64.36 5.67
CA MET A 437 -1.55 -64.06 7.05
C MET A 437 -0.90 -65.01 8.07
N THR A 438 -0.63 -64.57 9.31
CA THR A 438 -0.98 -65.31 10.57
C THR A 438 -0.79 -64.50 11.87
N GLN A 439 -1.83 -64.50 12.73
CA GLN A 439 -1.91 -64.75 14.20
C GLN A 439 -0.64 -64.64 15.13
N SER A 440 -0.69 -64.31 16.44
CA SER A 440 -1.74 -63.84 17.40
C SER A 440 -1.19 -63.61 18.85
N GLN A 441 -1.97 -62.97 19.76
CA GLN A 441 -1.90 -63.04 21.27
C GLN A 441 -0.68 -62.41 22.02
N GLN A 442 -0.63 -62.14 23.35
CA GLN A 442 -1.61 -61.60 24.36
C GLN A 442 -0.91 -61.11 25.69
N ILE A 443 -1.38 -59.98 26.26
CA ILE A 443 -1.50 -59.49 27.69
C ILE A 443 -0.77 -60.22 28.88
N GLY A 444 -0.19 -59.49 29.88
CA GLY A 444 -0.08 -60.00 31.29
C GLY A 444 0.84 -59.33 32.38
N ASN A 445 0.26 -58.78 33.46
CA ASN A 445 0.78 -57.99 34.61
C ASN A 445 1.57 -58.63 35.82
N SER A 446 2.52 -57.87 36.41
CA SER A 446 2.70 -57.42 37.86
C SER A 446 3.09 -58.28 39.13
N ARG A 447 4.10 -57.75 39.90
CA ARG A 447 4.22 -57.43 41.39
C ARG A 447 4.43 -58.43 42.60
N SER A 448 5.64 -58.38 43.21
CA SER A 448 6.07 -58.03 44.64
C SER A 448 5.67 -58.76 45.98
N ASN A 449 6.61 -58.73 46.98
CA ASN A 449 6.53 -58.83 48.50
C ASN A 449 6.73 -60.20 49.23
N LEU A 450 7.03 -60.35 50.56
CA LEU A 450 8.01 -59.75 51.55
C LEU A 450 7.91 -60.43 53.00
N LEU A 451 8.84 -60.17 53.97
CA LEU A 451 8.83 -60.51 55.46
C LEU A 451 9.09 -62.00 55.91
N GLU A 452 9.36 -62.49 57.16
CA GLU A 452 9.91 -62.13 58.54
C GLU A 452 9.97 -63.43 59.47
N VAL A 453 10.36 -63.60 60.77
CA VAL A 453 11.38 -63.12 61.81
C VAL A 453 11.31 -64.01 63.12
N ASN A 454 12.26 -63.94 64.10
CA ASN A 454 12.34 -64.49 65.51
C ASN A 454 13.20 -65.76 65.83
N SER A 455 13.61 -66.14 67.08
CA SER A 455 14.14 -65.43 68.31
C SER A 455 14.53 -66.41 69.49
N SER A 456 15.09 -65.91 70.62
CA SER A 456 15.15 -66.51 72.02
C SER A 456 16.43 -67.24 72.58
N ILE A 457 16.38 -67.67 73.87
CA ILE A 457 17.49 -67.88 74.88
C ILE A 457 16.96 -68.66 76.16
N PRO A 458 17.60 -68.84 77.38
CA PRO A 458 19.02 -68.81 77.91
C PRO A 458 19.39 -69.94 78.97
N ARG A 459 20.61 -69.91 79.62
CA ARG A 459 20.95 -70.14 81.10
C ARG A 459 22.22 -70.97 81.49
N ARG A 460 22.96 -70.47 82.53
CA ARG A 460 23.63 -71.04 83.77
C ARG A 460 23.99 -72.56 83.90
N ALA A 461 24.94 -73.05 84.73
CA ALA A 461 25.72 -72.53 85.90
C ALA A 461 27.09 -73.26 86.13
N PRO A 462 27.97 -72.83 87.08
CA PRO A 462 29.31 -73.40 87.35
C PRO A 462 29.55 -73.93 88.80
N THR A 463 30.70 -74.57 89.05
CA THR A 463 31.64 -74.45 90.21
C THR A 463 32.97 -75.20 89.84
N THR A 464 34.07 -75.36 90.59
CA THR A 464 34.60 -74.85 91.89
C THR A 464 36.14 -74.95 91.86
N GLU A 465 36.92 -73.88 92.13
CA GLU A 465 38.34 -73.97 92.58
C GLU A 465 38.90 -72.62 93.08
N GLU A 466 38.24 -72.03 94.08
CA GLU A 466 38.16 -70.57 94.21
C GLU A 466 39.41 -69.81 94.72
N ASN A 467 40.52 -70.47 95.05
CA ASN A 467 41.73 -69.78 95.56
C ASN A 467 42.87 -69.59 94.54
N ILE A 468 43.17 -70.58 93.67
CA ILE A 468 44.03 -70.31 92.49
C ILE A 468 43.30 -69.35 91.54
N VAL A 469 41.97 -69.48 91.47
CA VAL A 469 41.09 -68.55 90.74
C VAL A 469 41.17 -67.13 91.29
N LEU A 470 41.51 -66.86 92.55
CA LEU A 470 41.62 -65.47 93.06
C LEU A 470 42.90 -64.75 92.59
N GLN A 471 44.08 -65.37 92.68
CA GLN A 471 45.29 -64.78 92.08
C GLN A 471 45.20 -64.71 90.54
N ARG A 472 44.62 -65.74 89.91
CA ARG A 472 44.36 -65.70 88.46
C ARG A 472 43.33 -64.63 88.10
N ARG A 473 42.28 -64.40 88.92
CA ARG A 473 41.35 -63.28 88.77
C ARG A 473 42.02 -61.93 89.00
N LEU A 474 43.01 -61.80 89.89
CA LEU A 474 43.72 -60.54 90.07
C LEU A 474 44.49 -60.18 88.79
N MET A 475 45.38 -61.06 88.31
CA MET A 475 46.07 -60.83 87.04
C MET A 475 45.12 -60.73 85.84
N THR A 476 44.00 -61.48 85.82
CA THR A 476 43.00 -61.36 84.74
C THR A 476 42.23 -60.05 84.83
N ALA A 477 41.95 -59.53 86.03
CA ALA A 477 41.31 -58.24 86.24
C ALA A 477 42.27 -57.09 85.96
N GLU A 478 43.56 -57.21 86.28
CA GLU A 478 44.61 -56.26 85.88
C GLU A 478 44.83 -56.27 84.36
N GLN A 479 44.87 -57.45 83.74
CA GLN A 479 44.92 -57.59 82.28
C GLN A 479 43.64 -57.06 81.62
N GLN A 480 42.46 -57.28 82.20
CA GLN A 480 41.19 -56.72 81.73
C GLN A 480 41.12 -55.20 81.95
N LEU A 481 41.62 -54.67 83.06
CA LEU A 481 41.71 -53.22 83.31
C LEU A 481 42.73 -52.58 82.37
N ARG A 482 43.83 -53.27 82.03
CA ARG A 482 44.82 -52.81 81.07
C ARG A 482 44.27 -52.82 79.65
N VAL A 483 43.70 -53.94 79.19
CA VAL A 483 42.99 -54.02 77.91
C VAL A 483 41.86 -52.99 77.85
N LYS A 484 41.09 -52.81 78.92
CA LYS A 484 40.00 -51.81 78.96
C LYS A 484 40.49 -50.37 79.06
N SER A 485 41.67 -50.13 79.62
CA SER A 485 42.36 -48.83 79.57
C SER A 485 42.92 -48.55 78.18
N GLU A 486 43.38 -49.58 77.47
CA GLU A 486 43.80 -49.50 76.07
C GLU A 486 42.58 -49.33 75.13
N GLU A 487 41.45 -50.01 75.37
CA GLU A 487 40.15 -49.78 74.70
C GLU A 487 39.62 -48.37 74.94
N LEU A 488 39.58 -47.91 76.21
CA LEU A 488 39.17 -46.54 76.55
C LEU A 488 40.16 -45.50 76.00
N GLY A 489 41.44 -45.85 75.89
CA GLY A 489 42.47 -45.04 75.24
C GLY A 489 42.20 -44.90 73.74
N GLN A 490 41.88 -46.00 73.05
CA GLN A 490 41.50 -46.04 71.63
C GLN A 490 40.15 -45.33 71.38
N GLN A 491 39.16 -45.50 72.26
CA GLN A 491 37.92 -44.73 72.20
C GLN A 491 38.18 -43.25 72.41
N ARG A 492 39.04 -42.86 73.36
CA ARG A 492 39.41 -41.46 73.59
C ARG A 492 40.13 -40.86 72.38
N THR A 493 41.09 -41.56 71.78
CA THR A 493 41.76 -41.06 70.56
C THR A 493 40.83 -41.04 69.35
N HIS A 494 39.88 -41.97 69.24
CA HIS A 494 38.84 -41.95 68.20
C HIS A 494 37.89 -40.75 68.36
N PHE A 495 37.33 -40.52 69.56
CA PHE A 495 36.51 -39.34 69.83
C PHE A 495 37.29 -38.03 69.70
N GLN A 496 38.58 -38.02 70.04
CA GLN A 496 39.43 -36.84 69.91
C GLN A 496 39.82 -36.55 68.45
N ALA A 497 39.91 -37.59 67.60
CA ALA A 497 40.03 -37.43 66.14
C ALA A 497 38.71 -36.92 65.52
N GLN A 498 37.56 -37.45 65.94
CA GLN A 498 36.24 -36.94 65.53
C GLN A 498 36.02 -35.49 65.95
N LEU A 499 36.47 -35.10 67.15
CA LEU A 499 36.46 -33.71 67.60
C LEU A 499 37.28 -32.80 66.69
N LEU A 500 38.52 -33.19 66.37
CA LEU A 500 39.39 -32.43 65.47
C LEU A 500 38.81 -32.32 64.05
N GLU A 501 38.20 -33.39 63.53
CA GLU A 501 37.48 -33.40 62.26
C GLU A 501 36.29 -32.42 62.28
N LYS A 502 35.52 -32.40 63.38
CA LYS A 502 34.40 -31.46 63.57
C LYS A 502 34.86 -30.02 63.81
N GLU A 503 36.02 -29.78 64.41
CA GLU A 503 36.63 -28.45 64.52
C GLU A 503 37.08 -27.90 63.14
N VAL A 504 37.63 -28.76 62.28
CA VAL A 504 37.98 -28.41 60.90
C VAL A 504 36.72 -28.16 60.05
N GLU A 505 35.70 -29.01 60.17
CA GLU A 505 34.41 -28.82 59.49
C GLU A 505 33.72 -27.52 59.95
N MET A 506 33.68 -27.25 61.26
CA MET A 506 33.16 -26.00 61.83
C MET A 506 33.96 -24.78 61.33
N SER A 507 35.28 -24.89 61.22
CA SER A 507 36.14 -23.83 60.68
C SER A 507 35.85 -23.55 59.19
N SER A 508 35.53 -24.60 58.41
CA SER A 508 35.09 -24.48 57.02
C SER A 508 33.73 -23.78 56.92
N VAL A 509 32.75 -24.19 57.72
CA VAL A 509 31.42 -23.55 57.77
C VAL A 509 31.52 -22.09 58.23
N GLN A 510 32.35 -21.78 59.24
CA GLN A 510 32.62 -20.39 59.66
C GLN A 510 33.33 -19.55 58.60
N ARG A 511 34.03 -20.18 57.64
CA ARG A 511 34.60 -19.48 56.49
C ARG A 511 33.52 -19.18 55.44
N GLN A 512 32.74 -20.18 55.05
CA GLN A 512 31.61 -20.01 54.13
C GLN A 512 30.60 -18.97 54.64
N LEU A 513 30.29 -18.99 55.94
CA LEU A 513 29.39 -18.01 56.57
C LEU A 513 29.93 -16.57 56.43
N ARG A 514 31.24 -16.37 56.53
CA ARG A 514 31.88 -15.04 56.32
C ARG A 514 31.89 -14.62 54.86
N GLU A 515 32.18 -15.54 53.94
CA GLU A 515 32.15 -15.29 52.49
C GLU A 515 30.71 -14.92 52.02
N ILE A 516 29.69 -15.64 52.50
CA ILE A 516 28.27 -15.32 52.27
C ILE A 516 27.90 -13.97 52.92
N SER A 517 28.34 -13.70 54.16
CA SER A 517 28.04 -12.44 54.85
C SER A 517 28.60 -11.21 54.12
N GLN A 518 29.80 -11.33 53.53
CA GLN A 518 30.38 -10.27 52.70
C GLN A 518 29.58 -10.05 51.41
N GLN A 519 29.24 -11.13 50.69
CA GLN A 519 28.39 -11.04 49.50
C GLN A 519 27.03 -10.39 49.79
N LEU A 520 26.44 -10.68 50.95
CA LEU A 520 25.17 -10.12 51.37
C LEU A 520 25.30 -8.62 51.70
N ALA A 521 26.42 -8.18 52.29
CA ALA A 521 26.72 -6.76 52.49
C ALA A 521 26.96 -6.02 51.17
N ASP A 522 27.70 -6.61 50.22
CA ASP A 522 27.96 -6.03 48.90
C ASP A 522 26.65 -5.86 48.10
N VAL A 523 25.76 -6.85 48.14
CA VAL A 523 24.42 -6.80 47.53
C VAL A 523 23.51 -5.76 48.22
N GLN A 524 23.59 -5.61 49.54
CA GLN A 524 22.87 -4.55 50.26
C GLN A 524 23.36 -3.14 49.84
N GLY A 525 24.66 -2.95 49.64
CA GLY A 525 25.21 -1.70 49.11
C GLY A 525 24.73 -1.40 47.70
N GLN A 526 24.69 -2.41 46.82
CA GLN A 526 24.15 -2.27 45.46
C GLN A 526 22.65 -1.95 45.46
N LEU A 527 21.87 -2.57 46.37
CA LEU A 527 20.44 -2.24 46.55
C LEU A 527 20.26 -0.78 46.97
N GLN A 528 20.97 -0.30 48.00
CA GLN A 528 20.89 1.10 48.42
C GLN A 528 21.27 2.09 47.30
N GLN A 529 22.29 1.77 46.50
CA GLN A 529 22.67 2.59 45.35
C GLN A 529 21.57 2.63 44.29
N ARG A 530 20.97 1.48 43.96
CA ARG A 530 19.86 1.39 43.00
C ARG A 530 18.58 2.05 43.51
N ASP A 531 18.27 1.96 44.79
CA ASP A 531 17.15 2.67 45.41
C ASP A 531 17.35 4.18 45.33
N GLN A 532 18.57 4.68 45.56
CA GLN A 532 18.87 6.11 45.45
C GLN A 532 18.85 6.59 43.99
N GLU A 533 19.30 5.78 43.03
CA GLU A 533 19.17 6.05 41.60
C GLU A 533 17.69 6.05 41.14
N ALA A 534 16.90 5.09 41.59
CA ALA A 534 15.46 5.04 41.32
C ALA A 534 14.71 6.24 41.89
N ASN A 535 15.05 6.69 43.11
CA ASN A 535 14.49 7.92 43.69
C ASN A 535 14.88 9.17 42.89
N ASN A 536 16.12 9.25 42.38
CA ASN A 536 16.55 10.35 41.52
C ASN A 536 15.78 10.36 40.18
N LEU A 537 15.59 9.20 39.56
CA LEU A 537 14.79 9.05 38.34
C LEU A 537 13.32 9.38 38.58
N GLN A 538 12.72 8.93 39.69
CA GLN A 538 11.34 9.26 40.06
C GLN A 538 11.14 10.77 40.25
N ASN A 539 12.13 11.47 40.84
CA ASN A 539 12.12 12.93 40.95
C ASN A 539 12.20 13.62 39.57
N GLN A 540 13.01 13.09 38.64
CA GLN A 540 13.07 13.60 37.26
C GLN A 540 11.76 13.38 36.50
N VAL A 541 11.15 12.19 36.59
CA VAL A 541 9.83 11.89 36.01
C VAL A 541 8.77 12.84 36.57
N THR A 542 8.72 13.03 37.89
CA THR A 542 7.77 13.95 38.54
C THR A 542 7.94 15.40 38.07
N ALA A 543 9.18 15.83 37.80
CA ALA A 543 9.48 17.15 37.24
C ALA A 543 9.07 17.27 35.75
N LEU A 544 9.34 16.25 34.95
CA LEU A 544 8.96 16.19 33.53
C LEU A 544 7.44 16.14 33.36
N GLU A 545 6.71 15.35 34.15
CA GLU A 545 5.24 15.37 34.18
C GLU A 545 4.69 16.76 34.54
N ARG A 546 5.36 17.49 35.44
CA ARG A 546 4.94 18.85 35.79
C ARG A 546 5.16 19.83 34.63
N GLN A 547 6.23 19.66 33.85
CA GLN A 547 6.45 20.43 32.62
C GLN A 547 5.43 20.05 31.53
N LEU A 548 5.13 18.75 31.39
CA LEU A 548 4.11 18.25 30.46
C LEU A 548 2.74 18.85 30.79
N ARG A 549 2.28 18.78 32.04
CA ARG A 549 1.01 19.40 32.48
C ARG A 549 0.93 20.91 32.24
N ILE A 550 2.06 21.64 32.24
CA ILE A 550 2.10 23.06 31.88
C ILE A 550 2.02 23.23 30.35
N LYS A 551 2.68 22.36 29.58
CA LYS A 551 2.59 22.36 28.11
C LYS A 551 1.21 21.93 27.61
N ASP A 552 0.54 21.00 28.28
CA ASP A 552 -0.85 20.63 27.99
C ASP A 552 -1.80 21.81 28.26
N GLN A 553 -1.51 22.64 29.28
CA GLN A 553 -2.25 23.88 29.53
C GLN A 553 -1.98 24.94 28.46
N GLU A 554 -0.72 25.16 28.06
CA GLU A 554 -0.39 26.05 26.93
C GLU A 554 -1.04 25.58 25.61
N VAL A 555 -1.02 24.27 25.32
CA VAL A 555 -1.66 23.68 24.14
C VAL A 555 -3.17 23.87 24.20
N ASN A 556 -3.82 23.61 25.33
CA ASN A 556 -5.27 23.79 25.47
C ASN A 556 -5.68 25.28 25.39
N GLU A 557 -4.89 26.21 25.95
CA GLU A 557 -5.10 27.65 25.73
C GLU A 557 -4.92 28.06 24.25
N LEU A 558 -3.93 27.48 23.56
CA LEU A 558 -3.72 27.67 22.13
C LEU A 558 -4.82 27.02 21.28
N GLU A 559 -5.36 25.87 21.67
CA GLU A 559 -6.49 25.19 21.01
C GLU A 559 -7.80 25.95 21.23
N ILE A 560 -8.05 26.48 22.42
CA ILE A 560 -9.18 27.37 22.70
C ILE A 560 -9.04 28.67 21.89
N SER A 561 -7.84 29.26 21.83
CA SER A 561 -7.56 30.47 21.04
C SER A 561 -7.70 30.20 19.54
N LEU A 562 -7.19 29.07 19.05
CA LEU A 562 -7.30 28.63 17.66
C LEU A 562 -8.75 28.30 17.30
N SER A 563 -9.49 27.61 18.17
CA SER A 563 -10.92 27.31 18.02
C SER A 563 -11.76 28.58 18.01
N THR A 564 -11.49 29.54 18.90
CA THR A 564 -12.15 30.85 18.92
C THR A 564 -11.84 31.63 17.64
N THR A 565 -10.58 31.62 17.20
CA THR A 565 -10.16 32.25 15.93
C THR A 565 -10.80 31.56 14.73
N GLN A 566 -10.94 30.24 14.76
CA GLN A 566 -11.61 29.44 13.73
C GLN A 566 -13.13 29.60 13.78
N GLN A 567 -13.76 29.87 14.93
CA GLN A 567 -15.16 30.29 15.01
C GLN A 567 -15.33 31.67 14.36
N VAL A 568 -14.50 32.66 14.72
CA VAL A 568 -14.51 33.99 14.06
C VAL A 568 -14.27 33.88 12.55
N LEU A 569 -13.42 32.95 12.09
CA LEU A 569 -13.19 32.67 10.66
C LEU A 569 -14.28 31.82 9.98
N ASN A 570 -15.10 31.06 10.73
CA ASN A 570 -16.19 30.24 10.19
C ASN A 570 -17.57 30.92 10.27
N GLU A 571 -17.73 31.91 11.16
CA GLU A 571 -18.96 32.70 11.28
C GLU A 571 -19.01 33.82 10.24
N ASN A 572 -17.88 34.49 9.97
CA ASN A 572 -17.80 35.56 8.96
C ASN A 572 -18.24 35.14 7.53
N PRO A 573 -17.89 33.94 7.00
CA PRO A 573 -18.36 33.50 5.69
C PRO A 573 -19.85 33.14 5.66
N ARG A 574 -20.43 32.69 6.78
CA ARG A 574 -21.78 32.10 6.82
C ARG A 574 -22.93 33.11 6.86
N GLN A 575 -22.63 34.41 6.89
CA GLN A 575 -23.64 35.49 6.81
C GLN A 575 -23.51 36.39 5.57
N GLN A 576 -22.46 36.24 4.76
CA GLN A 576 -22.45 36.83 3.41
C GLN A 576 -23.09 35.85 2.42
N ALA A 577 -24.36 36.09 2.08
CA ALA A 577 -24.96 35.46 0.92
C ALA A 577 -24.09 35.78 -0.31
N HIS A 578 -23.52 34.75 -0.95
CA HIS A 578 -22.63 34.92 -2.09
C HIS A 578 -23.37 35.64 -3.23
N GLU A 579 -23.01 36.90 -3.48
CA GLU A 579 -23.73 37.82 -4.39
C GLU A 579 -23.78 37.32 -5.85
N TRP A 580 -22.89 36.38 -6.21
CA TRP A 580 -22.86 35.71 -7.52
C TRP A 580 -23.81 34.52 -7.65
N ILE A 581 -24.43 34.02 -6.58
CA ILE A 581 -25.36 32.88 -6.65
C ILE A 581 -26.69 33.34 -7.23
N ILE A 582 -27.06 32.74 -8.37
CA ILE A 582 -28.33 32.94 -9.07
C ILE A 582 -29.21 31.71 -8.84
N SER A 583 -30.50 31.90 -8.52
CA SER A 583 -31.45 30.77 -8.55
C SER A 583 -31.70 30.35 -10.00
N ARG A 584 -31.70 29.04 -10.25
CA ARG A 584 -31.98 28.41 -11.54
C ARG A 584 -33.29 28.91 -12.17
N ASP A 585 -34.31 29.18 -11.36
CA ASP A 585 -35.62 29.69 -11.82
C ASP A 585 -35.55 31.08 -12.48
N GLN A 586 -34.48 31.85 -12.24
CA GLN A 586 -34.24 33.15 -12.88
C GLN A 586 -33.57 33.03 -14.26
N ILE A 587 -33.15 31.83 -14.66
CA ILE A 587 -32.42 31.53 -15.89
C ILE A 587 -33.32 30.75 -16.84
N GLN A 588 -33.78 31.40 -17.92
CA GLN A 588 -34.56 30.76 -18.98
C GLN A 588 -33.60 30.29 -20.08
N LEU A 589 -33.40 28.98 -20.23
CA LEU A 589 -32.61 28.40 -21.32
C LEU A 589 -33.40 28.44 -22.64
N THR A 590 -32.69 28.46 -23.77
CA THR A 590 -33.29 28.29 -25.11
C THR A 590 -32.63 27.11 -25.84
N ASP A 591 -33.28 26.61 -26.89
CA ASP A 591 -32.77 25.51 -27.72
C ASP A 591 -31.55 25.91 -28.57
N LYS A 592 -31.19 27.20 -28.62
CA LYS A 592 -30.07 27.73 -29.42
C LYS A 592 -28.74 27.41 -28.74
N CYS A 593 -28.20 26.24 -29.08
CA CYS A 593 -26.83 25.86 -28.76
C CYS A 593 -25.83 26.83 -29.42
N LEU A 594 -24.96 27.45 -28.61
CA LEU A 594 -23.89 28.36 -29.04
C LEU A 594 -22.55 27.62 -29.19
N GLY A 595 -22.35 26.55 -28.43
CA GLY A 595 -21.15 25.71 -28.52
C GLY A 595 -21.22 24.46 -27.65
N ARG A 596 -20.30 23.52 -27.87
CA ARG A 596 -20.09 22.33 -27.04
C ARG A 596 -18.60 22.09 -26.87
N GLY A 597 -18.17 21.69 -25.69
CA GLY A 597 -16.78 21.32 -25.38
C GLY A 597 -16.73 20.19 -24.36
N ALA A 598 -15.52 19.76 -23.97
CA ALA A 598 -15.32 18.68 -23.00
C ALA A 598 -16.09 18.90 -21.69
N TRP A 599 -16.17 20.16 -21.26
CA TRP A 599 -16.73 20.60 -19.98
C TRP A 599 -18.25 20.69 -19.93
N GLY A 600 -18.93 20.72 -21.08
CA GLY A 600 -20.35 21.08 -21.11
C GLY A 600 -20.86 21.60 -22.45
N SER A 601 -22.08 22.13 -22.43
CA SER A 601 -22.69 22.84 -23.56
C SER A 601 -22.98 24.30 -23.20
N VAL A 602 -22.79 25.20 -24.16
CA VAL A 602 -23.14 26.62 -24.04
C VAL A 602 -24.40 26.85 -24.86
N VAL A 603 -25.42 27.43 -24.25
CA VAL A 603 -26.70 27.78 -24.88
C VAL A 603 -26.99 29.26 -24.69
N GLU A 604 -27.78 29.84 -25.59
CA GLU A 604 -28.37 31.16 -25.35
C GLU A 604 -29.47 31.03 -24.30
N GLY A 605 -29.53 31.99 -23.38
CA GLY A 605 -30.58 32.07 -22.37
C GLY A 605 -31.00 33.50 -22.08
N LYS A 606 -31.93 33.65 -21.14
CA LYS A 606 -32.33 34.94 -20.57
C LYS A 606 -32.20 34.93 -19.06
N TYR A 607 -31.63 36.00 -18.52
CA TYR A 607 -31.57 36.27 -17.08
C TYR A 607 -32.08 37.68 -16.82
N ARG A 608 -33.12 37.81 -15.98
CA ARG A 608 -33.79 39.09 -15.65
C ARG A 608 -34.18 39.95 -16.86
N GLY A 609 -34.48 39.30 -18.00
CA GLY A 609 -34.87 39.96 -19.27
C GLY A 609 -33.71 40.23 -20.24
N CYS A 610 -32.46 40.24 -19.76
CA CYS A 610 -31.27 40.33 -20.61
C CYS A 610 -30.99 38.99 -21.29
N VAL A 611 -30.50 39.02 -22.55
CA VAL A 611 -29.98 37.83 -23.23
C VAL A 611 -28.56 37.56 -22.73
N VAL A 612 -28.26 36.29 -22.44
CA VAL A 612 -27.02 35.83 -21.80
C VAL A 612 -26.52 34.54 -22.44
N ALA A 613 -25.23 34.26 -22.31
CA ALA A 613 -24.69 32.93 -22.57
C ALA A 613 -24.76 32.10 -21.27
N VAL A 614 -25.22 30.85 -21.37
CA VAL A 614 -25.30 29.92 -20.23
C VAL A 614 -24.52 28.64 -20.54
N LYS A 615 -23.41 28.45 -19.83
CA LYS A 615 -22.53 27.27 -19.92
C LYS A 615 -23.00 26.25 -18.87
N GLN A 616 -23.62 25.17 -19.33
CA GLN A 616 -24.09 24.05 -18.51
C GLN A 616 -22.93 23.07 -18.30
N ILE A 617 -22.43 22.96 -17.07
CA ILE A 617 -21.30 22.07 -16.74
C ILE A 617 -21.79 20.62 -16.61
N HIS A 618 -21.07 19.66 -17.21
CA HIS A 618 -21.42 18.24 -17.10
C HIS A 618 -21.31 17.74 -15.66
N GLU A 619 -22.36 17.07 -15.19
CA GLU A 619 -22.51 16.54 -13.83
C GLU A 619 -21.39 15.56 -13.43
N MET A 620 -20.90 14.77 -14.38
CA MET A 620 -19.79 13.82 -14.21
C MET A 620 -18.44 14.47 -13.82
N ILE A 621 -18.31 15.79 -13.96
CA ILE A 621 -17.09 16.55 -13.63
C ILE A 621 -17.07 16.96 -12.14
N LEU A 622 -18.18 16.78 -11.41
CA LEU A 622 -18.40 17.42 -10.11
C LEU A 622 -18.45 16.42 -8.94
N SER A 623 -17.29 15.97 -8.49
CA SER A 623 -17.16 15.46 -7.12
C SER A 623 -17.42 16.58 -6.09
N PRO A 624 -17.69 16.28 -4.81
CA PRO A 624 -17.85 17.31 -3.78
C PRO A 624 -16.58 18.15 -3.56
N HIS A 625 -15.40 17.60 -3.85
CA HIS A 625 -14.14 18.33 -3.94
C HIS A 625 -14.23 19.42 -5.04
N ASN A 626 -14.67 19.02 -6.22
CA ASN A 626 -14.76 19.90 -7.39
C ASN A 626 -15.82 20.99 -7.21
N ARG A 627 -16.90 20.76 -6.44
CA ARG A 627 -17.85 21.84 -6.06
C ARG A 627 -17.16 22.96 -5.27
N ARG A 628 -16.27 22.65 -4.32
CA ARG A 628 -15.52 23.67 -3.56
C ARG A 628 -14.53 24.45 -4.44
N LEU A 629 -13.89 23.76 -5.39
CA LEU A 629 -13.05 24.41 -6.40
C LEU A 629 -13.89 25.34 -7.28
N PHE A 630 -15.06 24.89 -7.76
CA PHE A 630 -16.01 25.71 -8.52
C PHE A 630 -16.44 26.95 -7.73
N GLU A 631 -16.88 26.81 -6.47
CA GLU A 631 -17.23 27.95 -5.59
C GLU A 631 -16.07 28.95 -5.43
N ARG A 632 -14.83 28.46 -5.29
CA ARG A 632 -13.62 29.31 -5.23
C ARG A 632 -13.40 30.08 -6.52
N GLU A 633 -13.43 29.41 -7.68
CA GLU A 633 -13.21 30.09 -8.95
C GLU A 633 -14.37 31.06 -9.31
N MET A 634 -15.63 30.74 -8.95
CA MET A 634 -16.77 31.68 -9.10
C MET A 634 -16.60 32.93 -8.21
N ASN A 635 -16.08 32.75 -6.99
CA ASN A 635 -15.75 33.86 -6.09
C ASN A 635 -14.62 34.74 -6.67
N ILE A 636 -13.64 34.16 -7.38
CA ILE A 636 -12.62 34.91 -8.14
C ILE A 636 -13.26 35.64 -9.34
N ALA A 637 -14.09 34.96 -10.12
CA ALA A 637 -14.77 35.53 -11.30
C ALA A 637 -15.65 36.74 -10.94
N SER A 638 -16.40 36.66 -9.83
CA SER A 638 -17.28 37.76 -9.35
C SER A 638 -16.54 39.05 -8.96
N ARG A 639 -15.25 38.93 -8.61
CA ARG A 639 -14.36 40.04 -8.23
C ARG A 639 -13.62 40.64 -9.43
N CYS A 640 -13.73 40.02 -10.61
CA CYS A 640 -13.10 40.49 -11.83
C CYS A 640 -14.09 41.32 -12.67
N ARG A 641 -13.77 42.60 -12.90
CA ARG A 641 -14.56 43.53 -13.70
C ARG A 641 -13.59 44.38 -14.53
N HIS A 642 -13.52 44.10 -15.84
CA HIS A 642 -12.62 44.77 -16.78
C HIS A 642 -13.24 44.72 -18.19
N PRO A 643 -13.23 45.81 -18.99
CA PRO A 643 -13.91 45.85 -20.28
C PRO A 643 -13.43 44.82 -21.31
N CYS A 644 -12.22 44.27 -21.17
CA CYS A 644 -11.66 43.25 -22.05
C CYS A 644 -11.66 41.83 -21.44
N LEU A 645 -12.30 41.63 -20.27
CA LEU A 645 -12.65 40.29 -19.76
C LEU A 645 -14.13 40.00 -20.05
N LEU A 646 -14.46 38.74 -20.29
CA LEU A 646 -15.85 38.30 -20.44
C LEU A 646 -16.61 38.50 -19.12
N GLN A 647 -17.63 39.35 -19.10
CA GLN A 647 -18.34 39.68 -17.86
C GLN A 647 -19.16 38.49 -17.36
N PHE A 648 -18.64 37.84 -16.31
CA PHE A 648 -19.39 36.92 -15.46
C PHE A 648 -20.56 37.66 -14.79
N ILE A 649 -21.74 37.04 -14.81
CA ILE A 649 -22.98 37.59 -14.23
C ILE A 649 -23.36 36.84 -12.94
N GLY A 650 -23.08 35.54 -12.88
CA GLY A 650 -23.31 34.68 -11.72
C GLY A 650 -23.42 33.20 -12.10
N ALA A 651 -23.66 32.35 -11.13
CA ALA A 651 -23.81 30.91 -11.34
C ALA A 651 -24.83 30.27 -10.39
N THR A 652 -25.37 29.11 -10.75
CA THR A 652 -26.20 28.31 -9.83
C THR A 652 -25.32 27.51 -8.87
N ASN A 653 -25.82 27.27 -7.65
CA ASN A 653 -25.22 26.37 -6.66
C ASN A 653 -26.25 25.41 -6.03
N ASP A 654 -27.35 25.14 -6.73
CA ASP A 654 -28.31 24.09 -6.36
C ASP A 654 -27.74 22.67 -6.59
N GLU A 655 -28.53 21.63 -6.34
CA GLU A 655 -28.06 20.22 -6.44
C GLU A 655 -27.89 19.73 -7.90
N GLY A 656 -28.47 20.40 -8.89
CA GLY A 656 -28.36 20.01 -10.31
C GLY A 656 -27.11 20.56 -11.01
N SER A 657 -26.89 20.13 -12.25
CA SER A 657 -25.77 20.54 -13.11
C SER A 657 -25.55 22.08 -13.12
N PRO A 658 -24.40 22.60 -12.65
CA PRO A 658 -24.18 24.03 -12.52
C PRO A 658 -24.30 24.81 -13.83
N LEU A 659 -24.96 25.96 -13.75
CA LEU A 659 -25.10 26.90 -14.84
C LEU A 659 -24.19 28.10 -14.56
N PHE A 660 -23.19 28.31 -15.42
CA PHE A 660 -22.37 29.53 -15.43
C PHE A 660 -22.99 30.54 -16.40
N VAL A 661 -23.25 31.77 -15.95
CA VAL A 661 -23.93 32.82 -16.72
C VAL A 661 -22.97 33.98 -16.99
N SER A 662 -22.85 34.37 -18.26
CA SER A 662 -22.08 35.54 -18.70
C SER A 662 -22.87 36.40 -19.69
N GLU A 663 -22.32 37.56 -20.04
CA GLU A 663 -22.76 38.26 -21.25
C GLU A 663 -22.67 37.36 -22.49
N LEU A 664 -23.53 37.64 -23.49
CA LEU A 664 -23.51 36.97 -24.79
C LEU A 664 -22.58 37.70 -25.76
N MET A 665 -21.74 36.93 -26.45
CA MET A 665 -20.78 37.39 -27.46
C MET A 665 -21.22 36.94 -28.86
N GLU A 666 -20.75 37.61 -29.92
CA GLU A 666 -21.18 37.33 -31.30
C GLU A 666 -20.46 36.12 -31.92
N SER A 667 -19.18 35.92 -31.59
CA SER A 667 -18.33 34.86 -32.14
C SER A 667 -17.14 34.59 -31.21
N SER A 668 -16.39 33.51 -31.44
CA SER A 668 -14.99 33.40 -31.02
C SER A 668 -14.05 33.94 -32.10
N LEU A 669 -12.82 34.28 -31.71
CA LEU A 669 -11.72 34.63 -32.61
C LEU A 669 -11.34 33.46 -33.52
N ARG A 670 -11.34 32.22 -33.00
CA ARG A 670 -11.10 31.01 -33.78
C ARG A 670 -12.03 30.91 -34.98
N ALA A 671 -13.34 31.07 -34.76
CA ALA A 671 -14.34 31.02 -35.82
C ALA A 671 -14.19 32.18 -36.83
N LEU A 672 -13.74 33.36 -36.39
CA LEU A 672 -13.48 34.49 -37.28
C LEU A 672 -12.23 34.27 -38.16
N LEU A 673 -11.15 33.74 -37.59
CA LEU A 673 -9.91 33.44 -38.32
C LEU A 673 -10.11 32.34 -39.37
N GLU A 674 -11.02 31.39 -39.14
CA GLU A 674 -11.43 30.40 -40.15
C GLU A 674 -12.20 31.05 -41.31
N GLN A 675 -13.08 32.02 -41.02
CA GLN A 675 -13.91 32.69 -42.03
C GLN A 675 -13.15 33.74 -42.87
N GLN A 676 -12.34 34.59 -42.24
CA GLN A 676 -11.68 35.71 -42.91
C GLN A 676 -10.27 36.00 -42.40
N SER A 677 -9.48 36.71 -43.21
CA SER A 677 -8.25 37.38 -42.76
C SER A 677 -8.58 38.73 -42.11
N LEU A 678 -7.83 39.07 -41.06
CA LEU A 678 -7.94 40.37 -40.39
C LEU A 678 -6.97 41.38 -41.01
N SER A 679 -7.34 42.66 -41.01
CA SER A 679 -6.40 43.75 -41.31
C SER A 679 -5.38 43.92 -40.16
N SER A 680 -4.19 44.46 -40.45
CA SER A 680 -3.14 44.68 -39.41
C SER A 680 -3.66 45.49 -38.21
N THR A 681 -4.56 46.45 -38.45
CA THR A 681 -5.23 47.22 -37.39
C THR A 681 -6.21 46.37 -36.56
N GLU A 682 -6.93 45.42 -37.15
CA GLU A 682 -7.78 44.47 -36.39
C GLU A 682 -6.94 43.49 -35.58
N VAL A 683 -5.79 43.04 -36.11
CA VAL A 683 -4.81 42.24 -35.37
C VAL A 683 -4.36 43.00 -34.12
N SER A 684 -3.84 44.23 -34.29
CA SER A 684 -3.38 45.05 -33.17
C SER A 684 -4.48 45.34 -32.15
N VAL A 685 -5.72 45.65 -32.57
CA VAL A 685 -6.87 45.89 -31.67
C VAL A 685 -7.18 44.67 -30.82
N ILE A 686 -7.34 43.49 -31.43
CA ILE A 686 -7.76 42.29 -30.71
C ILE A 686 -6.62 41.81 -29.79
N SER A 687 -5.36 41.95 -30.23
CA SER A 687 -4.20 41.66 -29.38
C SER A 687 -4.06 42.64 -28.22
N LEU A 688 -4.33 43.93 -28.43
CA LEU A 688 -4.35 44.94 -27.36
C LEU A 688 -5.45 44.65 -26.33
N ASP A 689 -6.65 44.26 -26.77
CA ASP A 689 -7.74 43.86 -25.87
C ASP A 689 -7.35 42.67 -24.98
N VAL A 690 -6.70 41.65 -25.54
CA VAL A 690 -6.19 40.50 -24.77
C VAL A 690 -5.03 40.90 -23.86
N ALA A 691 -4.14 41.81 -24.29
CA ALA A 691 -3.03 42.29 -23.49
C ALA A 691 -3.50 43.09 -22.26
N LEU A 692 -4.46 44.00 -22.45
CA LEU A 692 -5.13 44.74 -21.37
C LEU A 692 -5.85 43.78 -20.39
N ALA A 693 -6.52 42.75 -20.91
CA ALA A 693 -7.19 41.74 -20.10
C ALA A 693 -6.22 40.94 -19.22
N LEU A 694 -5.08 40.52 -19.77
CA LEU A 694 -4.03 39.80 -19.04
C LEU A 694 -3.32 40.71 -18.02
N ASN A 695 -2.97 41.95 -18.38
CA ASN A 695 -2.34 42.89 -17.44
C ASN A 695 -3.23 43.13 -16.21
N TYR A 696 -4.54 43.29 -16.41
CA TYR A 696 -5.52 43.41 -15.32
C TYR A 696 -5.56 42.19 -14.39
N LEU A 697 -5.29 40.98 -14.89
CA LEU A 697 -5.23 39.74 -14.09
C LEU A 697 -3.89 39.59 -13.38
N HIS A 698 -2.78 39.93 -14.07
CA HIS A 698 -1.42 39.85 -13.54
C HIS A 698 -1.16 40.86 -12.43
N LEU A 699 -1.77 42.06 -12.50
CA LEU A 699 -1.68 43.10 -11.48
C LEU A 699 -2.72 42.94 -10.34
N LYS A 700 -3.10 41.70 -9.99
CA LYS A 700 -4.03 41.45 -8.88
C LYS A 700 -3.34 41.25 -7.54
N GLU A 701 -3.95 41.81 -6.51
CA GLU A 701 -3.58 41.64 -5.11
C GLU A 701 -4.63 40.76 -4.38
N PRO A 702 -4.24 39.99 -3.35
CA PRO A 702 -2.88 39.86 -2.80
C PRO A 702 -1.94 38.96 -3.64
N SER A 703 -2.43 38.37 -4.74
CA SER A 703 -1.64 37.52 -5.63
C SER A 703 -2.11 37.62 -7.09
N PRO A 704 -1.20 37.68 -8.08
CA PRO A 704 -1.53 37.64 -9.51
C PRO A 704 -2.42 36.47 -9.89
N ILE A 705 -3.37 36.70 -10.81
CA ILE A 705 -4.17 35.65 -11.44
C ILE A 705 -3.47 35.24 -12.75
N ILE A 706 -3.03 33.98 -12.85
CA ILE A 706 -2.47 33.40 -14.08
C ILE A 706 -3.58 32.66 -14.83
N HIS A 707 -3.72 32.90 -16.13
CA HIS A 707 -4.85 32.40 -16.93
C HIS A 707 -4.64 30.98 -17.47
N ARG A 708 -3.41 30.60 -17.83
CA ARG A 708 -2.96 29.25 -18.21
C ARG A 708 -3.60 28.59 -19.45
N ASP A 709 -4.61 29.18 -20.07
CA ASP A 709 -5.27 28.67 -21.29
C ASP A 709 -5.65 29.83 -22.24
N ILE A 710 -4.62 30.50 -22.78
CA ILE A 710 -4.78 31.55 -23.79
C ILE A 710 -4.78 30.91 -25.18
N SER A 711 -5.92 30.96 -25.85
CA SER A 711 -6.15 30.38 -27.18
C SER A 711 -7.15 31.21 -27.99
N SER A 712 -7.22 31.02 -29.30
CA SER A 712 -8.22 31.72 -30.14
C SER A 712 -9.66 31.27 -29.88
N ALA A 713 -9.87 30.14 -29.18
CA ALA A 713 -11.18 29.69 -28.73
C ALA A 713 -11.69 30.54 -27.55
N ASN A 714 -10.80 30.92 -26.63
CA ASN A 714 -11.11 31.64 -25.38
C ASN A 714 -11.07 33.18 -25.54
N VAL A 715 -10.82 33.69 -26.76
CA VAL A 715 -11.03 35.10 -27.10
C VAL A 715 -12.36 35.24 -27.82
N LEU A 716 -13.35 35.80 -27.14
CA LEU A 716 -14.68 36.05 -27.68
C LEU A 716 -14.79 37.47 -28.22
N LEU A 717 -15.61 37.65 -29.26
CA LEU A 717 -15.67 38.87 -30.05
C LEU A 717 -17.04 39.54 -30.01
N TRP A 718 -17.02 40.87 -30.00
CA TRP A 718 -18.20 41.75 -30.09
C TRP A 718 -17.91 42.97 -30.96
N ARG A 719 -18.96 43.61 -31.48
CA ARG A 719 -18.89 44.80 -32.33
C ARG A 719 -18.98 46.09 -31.55
N GLN A 720 -17.91 46.88 -31.57
CA GLN A 720 -17.95 48.29 -31.20
C GLN A 720 -18.10 49.12 -32.49
N ALA A 721 -19.35 49.51 -32.79
CA ALA A 721 -19.74 49.98 -34.12
C ALA A 721 -19.27 48.97 -35.20
N ASN A 722 -18.42 49.38 -36.14
CA ASN A 722 -17.95 48.49 -37.22
C ASN A 722 -16.63 47.75 -36.89
N ARG A 723 -15.94 48.04 -35.78
CA ARG A 723 -14.71 47.33 -35.37
C ARG A 723 -15.04 46.11 -34.51
N TRP A 724 -14.33 45.00 -34.72
CA TRP A 724 -14.28 43.91 -33.75
C TRP A 724 -13.50 44.35 -32.51
N ARG A 725 -13.93 43.87 -31.33
CA ARG A 725 -13.25 44.00 -30.05
C ARG A 725 -13.22 42.64 -29.35
N GLY A 726 -12.13 42.35 -28.66
CA GLY A 726 -11.91 41.11 -27.91
C GLY A 726 -12.40 41.19 -26.46
N LYS A 727 -12.84 40.06 -25.94
CA LYS A 727 -12.94 39.77 -24.50
C LYS A 727 -12.41 38.37 -24.21
N LEU A 728 -11.54 38.28 -23.21
CA LEU A 728 -10.91 37.02 -22.81
C LEU A 728 -11.83 36.27 -21.81
N SER A 729 -12.12 35.00 -22.08
CA SER A 729 -13.04 34.14 -21.32
C SER A 729 -12.31 33.09 -20.47
N ASP A 730 -13.04 32.40 -19.59
CA ASP A 730 -12.57 31.22 -18.82
C ASP A 730 -11.40 31.45 -17.84
N TYR A 731 -10.89 32.69 -17.73
CA TYR A 731 -9.99 33.20 -16.68
C TYR A 731 -10.44 32.85 -15.26
N GLY A 732 -11.76 32.69 -15.05
CA GLY A 732 -12.40 32.30 -13.79
C GLY A 732 -12.69 30.79 -13.68
N THR A 733 -11.91 29.95 -14.37
CA THR A 733 -12.01 28.47 -14.30
C THR A 733 -10.66 27.74 -14.36
N ALA A 734 -9.54 28.46 -14.54
CA ALA A 734 -8.24 27.88 -14.89
C ALA A 734 -7.72 26.82 -13.90
N ASN A 735 -7.78 27.05 -12.58
CA ASN A 735 -7.30 26.05 -11.61
C ASN A 735 -8.25 24.86 -11.50
N PHE A 736 -9.57 25.09 -11.57
CA PHE A 736 -10.58 24.03 -11.60
C PHE A 736 -10.35 23.10 -12.80
N MET A 737 -10.09 23.65 -13.98
CA MET A 737 -9.87 22.87 -15.20
C MET A 737 -8.53 22.11 -15.21
N GLN A 738 -7.50 22.59 -14.51
CA GLN A 738 -6.24 21.84 -14.34
C GLN A 738 -6.36 20.69 -13.33
N GLN A 739 -7.08 20.85 -12.23
CA GLN A 739 -7.15 19.84 -11.16
C GLN A 739 -8.12 18.69 -11.46
N THR A 740 -8.98 18.81 -12.47
CA THR A 740 -10.05 17.85 -12.79
C THR A 740 -9.76 16.98 -14.03
N MET A 741 -8.51 16.97 -14.52
CA MET A 741 -8.16 16.37 -15.81
C MET A 741 -6.97 15.42 -15.78
N THR A 742 -7.18 14.24 -16.34
CA THR A 742 -6.14 13.24 -16.61
C THR A 742 -5.39 13.62 -17.89
N VAL A 743 -4.23 14.27 -17.71
CA VAL A 743 -3.45 14.96 -18.76
C VAL A 743 -4.17 16.21 -19.28
N GLY A 744 -3.53 17.38 -19.17
CA GLY A 744 -4.21 18.67 -19.26
C GLY A 744 -4.78 19.03 -20.64
N PRO A 745 -6.09 19.37 -20.75
CA PRO A 745 -6.73 19.85 -21.97
C PRO A 745 -6.75 21.39 -22.04
N GLY A 746 -5.70 22.05 -21.57
CA GLY A 746 -5.37 23.35 -22.15
C GLY A 746 -5.01 23.13 -23.62
N ALA A 747 -5.09 24.16 -24.46
CA ALA A 747 -4.62 24.02 -25.83
C ALA A 747 -3.08 23.92 -25.83
N ILE A 748 -2.51 22.72 -25.65
CA ILE A 748 -1.07 22.44 -25.43
C ILE A 748 -0.19 23.12 -26.50
N ILE A 749 -0.71 23.27 -27.71
CA ILE A 749 -0.06 23.97 -28.83
C ILE A 749 0.23 25.46 -28.57
N TYR A 750 -0.43 26.13 -27.61
CA TYR A 750 -0.10 27.50 -27.19
C TYR A 750 0.85 27.55 -25.99
N SER A 751 0.92 26.48 -25.19
CA SER A 751 1.57 26.48 -23.87
C SER A 751 3.07 26.76 -23.92
N ALA A 752 3.55 27.44 -22.87
CA ALA A 752 4.97 27.66 -22.63
C ALA A 752 5.70 26.36 -22.27
N PRO A 753 7.01 26.23 -22.57
CA PRO A 753 7.82 25.06 -22.18
C PRO A 753 7.73 24.75 -20.67
N GLU A 754 7.80 25.80 -19.85
CA GLU A 754 7.76 25.69 -18.38
C GLU A 754 6.33 25.58 -17.80
N ALA A 755 5.27 25.64 -18.61
CA ALA A 755 3.88 25.50 -18.14
C ALA A 755 3.58 24.13 -17.50
N HIS A 756 4.43 23.13 -17.75
CA HIS A 756 4.37 21.80 -17.15
C HIS A 756 5.27 21.63 -15.91
N THR A 757 5.88 22.73 -15.43
CA THR A 757 6.74 22.75 -14.23
C THR A 757 6.00 23.31 -13.01
N LYS A 758 6.60 23.18 -11.82
CA LYS A 758 6.12 23.80 -10.58
C LYS A 758 6.41 25.31 -10.52
N SER A 759 7.29 25.83 -11.37
CA SER A 759 7.87 27.19 -11.29
C SER A 759 7.14 28.19 -12.20
N GLN A 760 5.80 28.18 -12.18
CA GLN A 760 4.99 29.02 -13.06
C GLN A 760 4.91 30.46 -12.56
N THR A 761 5.25 31.42 -13.43
CA THR A 761 4.98 32.85 -13.23
C THR A 761 3.97 33.34 -14.28
N VAL A 762 3.53 34.60 -14.18
CA VAL A 762 2.67 35.26 -15.20
C VAL A 762 3.24 35.19 -16.62
N LYS A 763 4.55 34.94 -16.78
CA LYS A 763 5.24 34.80 -18.06
C LYS A 763 4.77 33.59 -18.90
N VAL A 764 4.05 32.61 -18.33
CA VAL A 764 3.40 31.52 -19.10
C VAL A 764 2.28 32.06 -20.01
N ASP A 765 1.53 33.08 -19.53
CA ASP A 765 0.47 33.72 -20.31
C ASP A 765 1.07 34.62 -21.38
N VAL A 766 2.19 35.31 -21.09
CA VAL A 766 2.96 36.12 -22.07
C VAL A 766 3.38 35.27 -23.27
N TYR A 767 3.90 34.06 -23.02
CA TYR A 767 4.28 33.13 -24.08
C TYR A 767 3.07 32.69 -24.90
N SER A 768 1.99 32.29 -24.23
CA SER A 768 0.76 31.80 -24.86
C SER A 768 0.08 32.91 -25.70
N PHE A 769 0.14 34.16 -25.23
CA PHE A 769 -0.22 35.36 -25.99
C PHE A 769 0.65 35.56 -27.24
N GLY A 770 1.96 35.34 -27.15
CA GLY A 770 2.87 35.38 -28.30
C GLY A 770 2.52 34.34 -29.37
N VAL A 771 2.13 33.13 -28.96
CA VAL A 771 1.66 32.07 -29.88
C VAL A 771 0.30 32.44 -30.49
N LEU A 772 -0.62 32.99 -29.70
CA LEU A 772 -1.91 33.49 -30.18
C LEU A 772 -1.75 34.62 -31.21
N LEU A 773 -0.89 35.60 -30.96
CA LEU A 773 -0.58 36.68 -31.92
C LEU A 773 0.00 36.11 -33.23
N CYS A 774 0.79 35.03 -33.16
CA CYS A 774 1.26 34.31 -34.35
C CYS A 774 0.09 33.70 -35.15
N GLU A 775 -0.82 32.95 -34.50
CA GLU A 775 -2.03 32.40 -35.14
C GLU A 775 -2.88 33.50 -35.79
N ILE A 776 -3.12 34.62 -35.09
CA ILE A 776 -3.90 35.75 -35.61
C ILE A 776 -3.28 36.29 -36.91
N CYS A 777 -1.96 36.40 -36.98
CA CYS A 777 -1.26 36.90 -38.16
C CYS A 777 -1.26 35.92 -39.35
N ILE A 778 -1.17 34.59 -39.13
CA ILE A 778 -0.96 33.61 -40.22
C ILE A 778 -2.16 32.70 -40.51
N ARG A 779 -3.14 32.64 -39.61
CA ARG A 779 -4.38 31.82 -39.67
C ARG A 779 -4.17 30.29 -39.68
N GLU A 780 -2.94 29.82 -39.53
CA GLU A 780 -2.61 28.42 -39.30
C GLU A 780 -2.71 28.11 -37.80
N LEU A 781 -3.21 26.93 -37.42
CA LEU A 781 -3.18 26.47 -36.03
C LEU A 781 -1.73 26.42 -35.51
N PRO A 782 -1.46 26.81 -34.26
CA PRO A 782 -0.13 26.72 -33.69
C PRO A 782 0.45 25.30 -33.74
N ASP A 783 1.72 25.22 -34.10
CA ASP A 783 2.48 23.99 -34.24
C ASP A 783 3.75 24.11 -33.37
N PRO A 784 3.96 23.25 -32.36
CA PRO A 784 5.18 23.26 -31.56
C PRO A 784 6.44 22.96 -32.38
N ASP A 785 6.37 22.00 -33.30
CA ASP A 785 7.51 21.51 -34.08
C ASP A 785 7.86 22.45 -35.25
N ARG A 786 6.88 23.23 -35.72
CA ARG A 786 7.07 24.23 -36.80
C ARG A 786 7.05 25.69 -36.33
N ARG A 787 7.16 25.94 -35.03
CA ARG A 787 7.04 27.28 -34.41
C ARG A 787 7.85 28.38 -35.10
N ASP A 788 9.14 28.16 -35.34
CA ASP A 788 10.00 29.15 -36.01
C ASP A 788 9.62 29.41 -37.48
N GLN A 789 9.03 28.41 -38.16
CA GLN A 789 8.53 28.55 -39.53
C GLN A 789 7.28 29.44 -39.55
N GLN A 790 6.35 29.18 -38.62
CA GLN A 790 5.13 29.97 -38.43
C GLN A 790 5.46 31.43 -38.10
N VAL A 791 6.40 31.67 -37.18
CA VAL A 791 6.89 33.01 -36.87
C VAL A 791 7.59 33.67 -38.06
N ALA A 792 8.25 32.92 -38.95
CA ALA A 792 8.84 33.47 -40.16
C ALA A 792 7.79 33.91 -41.21
N MET A 793 6.58 33.35 -41.18
CA MET A 793 5.46 33.67 -42.09
C MET A 793 4.75 35.00 -41.72
N VAL A 794 4.81 35.44 -40.47
CA VAL A 794 4.18 36.69 -39.98
C VAL A 794 4.71 37.91 -40.76
N THR A 795 3.93 38.48 -41.68
CA THR A 795 4.44 39.49 -42.63
C THR A 795 4.81 40.82 -41.99
N ASP A 796 4.10 41.23 -40.94
CA ASP A 796 4.40 42.46 -40.21
C ASP A 796 5.71 42.34 -39.39
N ARG A 797 6.55 43.37 -39.41
CA ARG A 797 7.86 43.34 -38.73
C ARG A 797 7.76 43.60 -37.23
N THR A 798 6.81 44.41 -36.80
CA THR A 798 6.59 44.76 -35.39
C THR A 798 5.91 43.59 -34.69
N HIS A 799 4.83 43.04 -35.25
CA HIS A 799 4.20 41.83 -34.68
C HIS A 799 5.19 40.66 -34.65
N ARG A 800 5.98 40.41 -35.71
CA ARG A 800 7.02 39.37 -35.71
C ARG A 800 8.12 39.62 -34.67
N GLY A 801 8.47 40.88 -34.43
CA GLY A 801 9.41 41.29 -33.38
C GLY A 801 8.87 40.98 -31.99
N LEU A 802 7.65 41.43 -31.70
CA LEU A 802 6.92 41.20 -30.44
C LEU A 802 6.76 39.70 -30.14
N ILE A 803 6.21 38.92 -31.09
CA ILE A 803 6.02 37.46 -30.95
C ILE A 803 7.31 36.79 -30.47
N ARG A 804 8.46 37.09 -31.10
CA ARG A 804 9.76 36.49 -30.77
C ARG A 804 10.24 36.78 -29.34
N ARG A 805 9.88 37.94 -28.78
CA ARG A 805 10.19 38.27 -27.38
C ARG A 805 9.22 37.57 -26.42
N CYS A 806 7.94 37.48 -26.79
CA CYS A 806 6.93 36.74 -26.03
C CYS A 806 7.22 35.24 -25.95
N ILE A 807 7.56 34.58 -27.08
CA ILE A 807 7.81 33.13 -27.12
C ILE A 807 9.24 32.71 -26.74
N HIS A 808 10.01 33.59 -26.09
CA HIS A 808 11.38 33.31 -25.71
C HIS A 808 11.47 32.13 -24.72
N GLN A 809 12.50 31.29 -24.83
CA GLN A 809 12.64 30.09 -24.00
C GLN A 809 12.78 30.45 -22.51
N ASP A 810 13.70 31.36 -22.18
CA ASP A 810 13.82 31.94 -20.84
C ASP A 810 12.60 32.86 -20.54
N PRO A 811 11.80 32.58 -19.48
CA PRO A 811 10.65 33.39 -19.10
C PRO A 811 11.01 34.80 -18.61
N GLU A 812 12.18 35.01 -18.03
CA GLU A 812 12.55 36.31 -17.45
C GLU A 812 12.83 37.35 -18.53
N VAL A 813 13.38 36.91 -19.67
CA VAL A 813 13.64 37.73 -20.87
C VAL A 813 12.35 38.14 -21.60
N ARG A 814 11.22 37.46 -21.37
CA ARG A 814 9.93 37.83 -21.96
C ARG A 814 9.43 39.17 -21.38
N PRO A 815 8.83 40.06 -22.20
CA PRO A 815 8.26 41.32 -21.70
C PRO A 815 7.14 41.11 -20.67
N SER A 816 6.82 42.14 -19.90
CA SER A 816 5.58 42.21 -19.13
C SER A 816 4.38 42.50 -20.05
N MET A 817 3.15 42.34 -19.56
CA MET A 817 1.97 42.75 -20.33
C MET A 817 1.87 44.27 -20.49
N GLU A 818 2.50 45.06 -19.61
CA GLU A 818 2.59 46.52 -19.70
C GLU A 818 3.47 46.96 -20.88
N ASP A 819 4.67 46.38 -21.03
CA ASP A 819 5.55 46.60 -22.21
C ASP A 819 4.84 46.26 -23.53
N ILE A 820 4.00 45.21 -23.52
CA ILE A 820 3.24 44.74 -24.68
C ILE A 820 2.11 45.72 -25.02
N ILE A 821 1.44 46.30 -24.02
CA ILE A 821 0.42 47.32 -24.22
C ILE A 821 1.05 48.57 -24.86
N GLU A 822 2.17 49.06 -24.34
CA GLU A 822 2.85 50.25 -24.89
C GLU A 822 3.26 50.08 -26.37
N GLU A 823 3.71 48.88 -26.79
CA GLU A 823 4.06 48.59 -28.19
C GLU A 823 2.81 48.44 -29.08
N LEU A 824 1.71 47.89 -28.57
CA LEU A 824 0.47 47.69 -29.33
C LEU A 824 -0.38 48.96 -29.46
N GLU A 825 -0.39 49.85 -28.46
CA GLU A 825 -1.09 51.15 -28.55
C GLU A 825 -0.51 52.05 -29.65
N GLN A 826 0.75 51.83 -30.06
CA GLN A 826 1.38 52.52 -31.19
C GLN A 826 0.89 52.02 -32.57
N LEU A 827 -0.01 51.02 -32.63
CA LEU A 827 -0.42 50.31 -33.85
C LEU A 827 -1.95 50.28 -34.10
N VAL A 828 -2.77 51.08 -33.38
CA VAL A 828 -4.25 50.94 -33.27
C VAL A 828 -5.08 52.17 -33.67
#